data_AF-A0AA86J565-F1
#
_entry.id   AF-A0AA86J565-F1
#
_cell.length_a   1.000
_cell.length_b   1.000
_cell.length_c   1.000
_cell.angle_alpha   90.00
_cell.angle_beta   90.00
_cell.angle_gamma   90.00
#
_symmetry.space_group_name_H-M   'P 1'
#
loop_
_entity.id
_entity.type
_entity.pdbx_description
1 polymer ?
#
loop_
_entity_poly.entity_id
_entity_poly.type
_entity_poly.pdbx_seq_one_letter_code
_entity_poly.pdbx_strand_id
1 'polypeptide(L)'
;MTEPLRIVFLWHMHQPYYKDPVKGEYALPWTYLHAVKDYYDMAAIVDATPGAKAVFNLVPSLLDQLLDYASGEATDPWLMRARMSPADMAEDDRRFVLENFFSANRQRFIEPHKRYLELLYQAGDGTKGSDRHRQFSDRDILDLQVWFLLAWTGEAARRRYPEIKELLRKGRNFSPGDKEALLARHADILGEIIPLYRKIHDEGKAELAVSPYYHPILPLLCDMKSALAAMPRANLPAARFRHPEDARSQVARGIARFREIFGFSPVGMWPSEGSVSDEALSIIAGCGIKWVATDEDILARTLPGGLGPGKGRLYHPYTFLQGARELKMFFRDHQLSDLIGFTYSSWDTSRAVEDFMGRLRAIREQTPDARVVPVILDGENAWEYYPENGYGFLKRLYGTIASADGFELLTCSETLDREPERRVIERIHPGSWINADYGIWVGHPEENQAWDYLERAREAAVTSSPAVAERLAVGDDRGETTDDNTRLVCTSLYAAEGSDWFWWYGDDHFSVHSDRFDRLFRRHLMNVYRLLGLDVPRELFEPIKKTTPAGLVREPAALITPQVNGRVDDYFEWLAAGLFDLSKQSSAMHAAESLFQSFFYGFDQKNLYFRLDSPARLTELLQPDDELHLNVVTGGEFRLDITPAATGGPLLRRGDGTWHTTGSRGVWAIDRICEVAIPLAPLGLEPRGKLFASVTLTRGGEEFGRWPADAPLLLAYAGPELEIDNWMI
;
A
#
# COMPACT_ATOMS: atom_id res chain seq x y z
N MET A 1 -7.49 21.54 38.80
CA MET A 1 -6.57 21.23 37.68
C MET A 1 -7.41 20.49 36.65
N THR A 2 -7.35 20.87 35.38
CA THR A 2 -8.04 20.13 34.31
C THR A 2 -7.40 18.77 34.16
N GLU A 3 -8.19 17.71 33.95
CA GLU A 3 -7.65 16.37 33.70
C GLU A 3 -6.75 16.39 32.46
N PRO A 4 -5.66 15.59 32.44
CA PRO A 4 -4.78 15.52 31.29
C PRO A 4 -5.49 14.88 30.10
N LEU A 5 -5.20 15.36 28.89
CA LEU A 5 -5.65 14.71 27.65
C LEU A 5 -4.77 13.48 27.40
N ARG A 6 -5.38 12.32 27.22
CA ARG A 6 -4.68 11.05 27.02
C ARG A 6 -4.43 10.82 25.54
N ILE A 7 -3.25 10.34 25.17
CA ILE A 7 -2.88 10.03 23.79
C ILE A 7 -2.55 8.54 23.73
N VAL A 8 -3.16 7.85 22.78
CA VAL A 8 -2.92 6.43 22.51
C VAL A 8 -2.38 6.31 21.10
N PHE A 9 -1.15 5.80 20.95
CA PHE A 9 -0.63 5.39 19.66
C PHE A 9 -0.89 3.90 19.47
N LEU A 10 -1.53 3.51 18.37
CA LEU A 10 -1.67 2.12 17.96
C LEU A 10 -0.96 1.92 16.62
N TRP A 11 0.08 1.11 16.62
CA TRP A 11 0.81 0.72 15.43
C TRP A 11 0.33 -0.65 14.96
N HIS A 12 -0.24 -0.70 13.76
CA HIS A 12 -0.67 -1.93 13.13
C HIS A 12 0.49 -2.55 12.35
N MET A 13 1.02 -3.68 12.83
CA MET A 13 2.14 -4.39 12.20
C MET A 13 1.59 -5.54 11.36
N HIS A 14 1.72 -5.44 10.04
CA HIS A 14 1.17 -6.42 9.11
C HIS A 14 2.10 -6.67 7.92
N GLN A 15 1.98 -7.86 7.34
CA GLN A 15 2.40 -8.16 5.98
C GLN A 15 1.46 -9.23 5.41
N PRO A 16 1.17 -9.18 4.11
CA PRO A 16 0.57 -10.30 3.41
C PRO A 16 1.28 -11.62 3.72
N TYR A 17 0.52 -12.72 3.69
CA TYR A 17 1.09 -14.05 3.88
C TYR A 17 1.81 -14.51 2.61
N TYR A 18 3.11 -14.23 2.51
CA TYR A 18 3.87 -14.43 1.26
C TYR A 18 4.28 -15.89 0.97
N LYS A 19 4.02 -16.82 1.89
CA LYS A 19 4.46 -18.22 1.78
C LYS A 19 3.59 -18.97 0.79
N ASP A 20 4.21 -19.48 -0.28
CA ASP A 20 3.54 -20.33 -1.25
C ASP A 20 3.11 -21.66 -0.59
N PRO A 21 1.80 -22.02 -0.65
CA PRO A 21 1.29 -23.20 0.06
C PRO A 21 1.76 -24.54 -0.53
N VAL A 22 2.33 -24.54 -1.74
CA VAL A 22 2.80 -25.74 -2.44
C VAL A 22 4.32 -25.84 -2.39
N LYS A 23 5.02 -24.75 -2.67
CA LYS A 23 6.50 -24.74 -2.69
C LYS A 23 7.12 -24.55 -1.31
N GLY A 24 6.41 -23.93 -0.38
CA GLY A 24 6.97 -23.52 0.91
C GLY A 24 7.95 -22.34 0.83
N GLU A 25 8.03 -21.68 -0.34
CA GLU A 25 8.91 -20.53 -0.58
C GLU A 25 8.16 -19.21 -0.36
N TYR A 26 8.84 -18.20 0.19
CA TYR A 26 8.33 -16.84 0.28
C TYR A 26 8.44 -16.12 -1.06
N ALA A 27 7.33 -15.57 -1.56
CA ALA A 27 7.32 -14.90 -2.86
C ALA A 27 8.01 -13.53 -2.85
N LEU A 28 8.06 -12.87 -1.69
CA LEU A 28 8.56 -11.51 -1.49
C LEU A 28 9.29 -11.40 -0.13
N PRO A 29 10.31 -10.53 -0.03
CA PRO A 29 11.20 -10.46 1.14
C PRO A 29 10.71 -9.50 2.23
N TRP A 30 9.56 -8.87 2.02
CA TRP A 30 9.16 -7.69 2.78
C TRP A 30 9.01 -7.96 4.27
N THR A 31 8.53 -9.13 4.67
CA THR A 31 8.52 -9.52 6.10
C THR A 31 9.92 -9.52 6.71
N TYR A 32 10.93 -10.08 6.04
CA TYR A 32 12.30 -10.06 6.53
C TYR A 32 12.87 -8.64 6.60
N LEU A 33 12.67 -7.86 5.53
CA LEU A 33 13.25 -6.53 5.40
C LEU A 33 12.62 -5.54 6.41
N HIS A 34 11.30 -5.58 6.60
CA HIS A 34 10.62 -4.80 7.64
C HIS A 34 10.95 -5.30 9.05
N ALA A 35 11.25 -6.59 9.23
CA ALA A 35 11.66 -7.11 10.55
C ALA A 35 12.97 -6.52 11.05
N VAL A 36 13.98 -6.47 10.20
CA VAL A 36 15.29 -5.87 10.54
C VAL A 36 15.30 -4.33 10.47
N LYS A 37 14.16 -3.74 10.08
CA LYS A 37 13.91 -2.30 10.01
C LYS A 37 12.91 -1.86 11.08
N ASP A 38 11.62 -1.93 10.77
CA ASP A 38 10.55 -1.25 11.48
C ASP A 38 10.08 -2.03 12.71
N TYR A 39 9.85 -3.33 12.59
CA TYR A 39 9.29 -4.14 13.68
C TYR A 39 10.24 -4.18 14.88
N TYR A 40 11.53 -4.31 14.62
CA TYR A 40 12.54 -4.18 15.67
C TYR A 40 12.69 -2.73 16.15
N ASP A 41 12.93 -1.77 15.24
CA ASP A 41 13.29 -0.41 15.64
C ASP A 41 12.18 0.29 16.42
N MET A 42 10.92 0.14 16.03
CA MET A 42 9.83 0.84 16.70
C MET A 42 9.69 0.40 18.15
N ALA A 43 9.76 -0.91 18.40
CA ALA A 43 9.76 -1.46 19.76
C ALA A 43 10.99 -0.98 20.54
N ALA A 44 12.17 -0.97 19.91
CA ALA A 44 13.41 -0.51 20.53
C ALA A 44 13.40 1.00 20.87
N ILE A 45 12.78 1.83 20.03
CA ILE A 45 12.61 3.26 20.27
C ILE A 45 11.68 3.51 21.45
N VAL A 46 10.57 2.78 21.56
CA VAL A 46 9.69 2.84 22.74
C VAL A 46 10.44 2.40 24.00
N ASP A 47 11.18 1.29 23.96
CA ASP A 47 11.96 0.80 25.10
C ASP A 47 12.98 1.84 25.60
N ALA A 48 13.65 2.52 24.67
CA ALA A 48 14.73 3.47 24.93
C ALA A 48 14.27 4.90 25.24
N THR A 49 13.00 5.24 25.04
CA THR A 49 12.49 6.60 25.23
C THR A 49 11.73 6.73 26.55
N PRO A 50 12.24 7.49 27.54
CA PRO A 50 11.58 7.63 28.83
C PRO A 50 10.15 8.17 28.70
N GLY A 51 9.19 7.50 29.35
CA GLY A 51 7.78 7.88 29.34
C GLY A 51 7.04 7.57 28.04
N ALA A 52 7.70 7.00 27.02
CA ALA A 52 7.03 6.52 25.83
C ALA A 52 6.08 5.35 26.15
N LYS A 53 4.90 5.38 25.55
CA LYS A 53 3.97 4.25 25.53
C LYS A 53 3.30 4.12 24.17
N ALA A 54 3.01 2.88 23.79
CA ALA A 54 2.30 2.57 22.55
C ALA A 54 1.54 1.25 22.67
N VAL A 55 0.60 1.05 21.75
CA VAL A 55 -0.03 -0.24 21.50
C VAL A 55 0.56 -0.78 20.19
N PHE A 56 0.99 -2.03 20.20
CA PHE A 56 1.44 -2.72 18.99
C PHE A 56 0.45 -3.85 18.69
N ASN A 57 -0.26 -3.71 17.57
CA ASN A 57 -1.10 -4.77 17.07
C ASN A 57 -0.29 -5.65 16.11
N LEU A 58 -0.24 -6.96 16.36
CA LEU A 58 0.55 -7.92 15.58
C LEU A 58 -0.39 -8.91 14.90
N VAL A 59 -0.34 -8.98 13.56
CA VAL A 59 -1.10 -9.96 12.79
C VAL A 59 -0.49 -11.36 12.98
N PRO A 60 -1.28 -12.40 13.30
CA PRO A 60 -0.75 -13.75 13.53
C PRO A 60 0.00 -14.34 12.34
N SER A 61 -0.50 -14.16 11.11
CA SER A 61 0.21 -14.60 9.91
C SER A 61 1.55 -13.89 9.71
N LEU A 62 1.70 -12.63 10.14
CA LEU A 62 3.01 -11.96 10.17
C LEU A 62 3.94 -12.63 11.19
N LEU A 63 3.45 -12.94 12.40
CA LEU A 63 4.25 -13.58 13.45
C LEU A 63 4.80 -14.94 13.02
N ASP A 64 4.00 -15.75 12.30
CA ASP A 64 4.47 -17.02 11.72
C ASP A 64 5.65 -16.81 10.78
N GLN A 65 5.55 -15.83 9.90
CA GLN A 65 6.62 -15.52 8.95
C GLN A 65 7.88 -15.04 9.67
N LEU A 66 7.74 -14.21 10.71
CA LEU A 66 8.88 -13.77 11.53
C LEU A 66 9.58 -14.94 12.23
N LEU A 67 8.82 -15.91 12.74
CA LEU A 67 9.37 -17.11 13.37
C LEU A 67 10.08 -18.02 12.37
N ASP A 68 9.54 -18.19 11.16
CA ASP A 68 10.20 -18.93 10.08
C ASP A 68 11.54 -18.27 9.69
N TYR A 69 11.61 -16.93 9.63
CA TYR A 69 12.86 -16.21 9.38
C TYR A 69 13.84 -16.30 10.56
N ALA A 70 13.36 -16.17 11.79
CA ALA A 70 14.20 -16.22 12.99
C ALA A 70 14.78 -17.62 13.26
N SER A 71 14.03 -18.68 12.94
CA SER A 71 14.49 -20.07 13.05
C SER A 71 15.43 -20.50 11.91
N GLY A 72 15.43 -19.76 10.79
CA GLY A 72 16.18 -20.12 9.59
C GLY A 72 15.47 -21.14 8.69
N GLU A 73 14.21 -21.47 8.97
CA GLU A 73 13.38 -22.38 8.15
C GLU A 73 12.82 -21.69 6.90
N ALA A 74 12.76 -20.35 6.89
CA ALA A 74 12.28 -19.59 5.74
C ALA A 74 13.12 -19.80 4.48
N THR A 75 12.47 -20.27 3.41
CA THR A 75 13.06 -20.30 2.07
C THR A 75 12.62 -19.06 1.29
N ASP A 76 13.50 -18.08 1.16
CA ASP A 76 13.25 -16.83 0.44
C ASP A 76 14.22 -16.67 -0.75
N PRO A 77 13.74 -16.68 -2.01
CA PRO A 77 14.54 -16.48 -3.21
C PRO A 77 15.40 -15.21 -3.22
N TRP A 78 14.99 -14.14 -2.54
CA TRP A 78 15.79 -12.91 -2.39
C TRP A 78 16.95 -13.14 -1.43
N LEU A 79 16.70 -13.72 -0.25
CA LEU A 79 17.75 -14.00 0.73
C LEU A 79 18.72 -15.06 0.26
N MET A 80 18.27 -16.07 -0.49
CA MET A 80 19.16 -17.02 -1.15
C MET A 80 20.18 -16.29 -2.02
N ARG A 81 19.73 -15.31 -2.81
CA ARG A 81 20.59 -14.49 -3.69
C ARG A 81 21.39 -13.45 -2.93
N ALA A 82 20.90 -12.94 -1.80
CA ALA A 82 21.71 -12.09 -0.92
C ALA A 82 22.87 -12.87 -0.27
N ARG A 83 22.63 -14.14 0.09
CA ARG A 83 23.63 -15.03 0.71
C ARG A 83 24.64 -15.58 -0.29
N MET A 84 24.19 -15.93 -1.51
CA MET A 84 25.01 -16.57 -2.54
C MET A 84 26.33 -15.82 -2.82
N SER A 85 27.42 -16.57 -2.96
CA SER A 85 28.70 -16.00 -3.42
C SER A 85 28.55 -15.51 -4.85
N PRO A 86 28.98 -14.28 -5.19
CA PRO A 86 28.89 -13.78 -6.56
C PRO A 86 29.58 -14.67 -7.61
N ALA A 87 30.65 -15.36 -7.21
CA ALA A 87 31.38 -16.28 -8.09
C ALA A 87 30.56 -17.53 -8.48
N ASP A 88 29.56 -17.89 -7.67
CA ASP A 88 28.70 -19.06 -7.88
C ASP A 88 27.36 -18.67 -8.56
N MET A 89 27.11 -17.38 -8.79
CA MET A 89 25.86 -16.91 -9.39
C MET A 89 25.80 -17.19 -10.89
N ALA A 90 24.71 -17.83 -11.32
CA ALA A 90 24.34 -17.90 -12.74
C ALA A 90 23.93 -16.52 -13.28
N GLU A 91 23.82 -16.39 -14.62
CA GLU A 91 23.40 -15.13 -15.26
C GLU A 91 22.04 -14.65 -14.74
N ASP A 92 21.09 -15.57 -14.52
CA ASP A 92 19.75 -15.24 -14.02
C ASP A 92 19.77 -14.74 -12.56
N ASP A 93 20.66 -15.25 -11.72
CA ASP A 93 20.81 -14.77 -10.34
C ASP A 93 21.43 -13.38 -10.30
N ARG A 94 22.43 -13.12 -11.14
CA ARG A 94 23.01 -11.77 -11.29
C ARG A 94 21.98 -10.77 -11.79
N ARG A 95 21.22 -11.15 -12.83
CA ARG A 95 20.13 -10.34 -13.37
C ARG A 95 19.09 -10.04 -12.30
N PHE A 96 18.68 -11.05 -11.53
CA PHE A 96 17.75 -10.88 -10.42
C PHE A 96 18.29 -9.86 -9.40
N VAL A 97 19.55 -9.99 -8.97
CA VAL A 97 20.15 -9.06 -8.02
C VAL A 97 20.12 -7.64 -8.57
N LEU A 98 20.53 -7.41 -9.83
CA LEU A 98 20.50 -6.08 -10.43
C LEU A 98 19.09 -5.49 -10.57
N GLU A 99 18.09 -6.31 -10.88
CA GLU A 99 16.71 -5.83 -11.08
C GLU A 99 15.96 -5.54 -9.77
N ASN A 100 16.42 -6.11 -8.65
CA ASN A 100 15.64 -6.15 -7.41
C ASN A 100 16.37 -5.54 -6.21
N PHE A 101 17.71 -5.53 -6.18
CA PHE A 101 18.46 -5.08 -4.98
C PHE A 101 18.63 -3.55 -4.91
N PHE A 102 17.90 -2.82 -5.76
CA PHE A 102 17.68 -1.38 -5.64
C PHE A 102 16.25 -1.04 -5.17
N SER A 103 15.44 -2.04 -4.80
CA SER A 103 14.12 -1.83 -4.19
C SER A 103 14.27 -1.30 -2.76
N ALA A 104 14.60 -0.01 -2.66
CA ALA A 104 14.76 0.79 -1.46
C ALA A 104 14.55 2.26 -1.82
N ASN A 105 14.09 3.09 -0.88
CA ASN A 105 13.87 4.51 -1.16
C ASN A 105 15.14 5.17 -1.72
N ARG A 106 15.07 5.65 -2.97
CA ARG A 106 16.24 6.20 -3.67
C ARG A 106 16.89 7.36 -2.91
N GLN A 107 16.08 8.35 -2.54
CA GLN A 107 16.56 9.57 -1.90
C GLN A 107 17.11 9.34 -0.49
N ARG A 108 16.47 8.47 0.30
CA ARG A 108 16.81 8.26 1.71
C ARG A 108 17.83 7.15 1.93
N PHE A 109 17.80 6.10 1.12
CA PHE A 109 18.58 4.89 1.36
C PHE A 109 19.68 4.63 0.31
N ILE A 110 19.58 5.18 -0.90
CA ILE A 110 20.57 4.94 -1.97
C ILE A 110 21.50 6.14 -2.14
N GLU A 111 20.94 7.32 -2.44
CA GLU A 111 21.68 8.53 -2.76
C GLU A 111 22.69 8.98 -1.69
N PRO A 112 22.42 8.85 -0.37
CA PRO A 112 23.39 9.21 0.65
C PRO A 112 24.65 8.34 0.66
N HIS A 113 24.63 7.19 -0.02
CA HIS A 113 25.69 6.21 -0.03
C HIS A 113 26.37 6.13 -1.40
N LYS A 114 27.49 6.85 -1.54
CA LYS A 114 28.21 7.05 -2.81
C LYS A 114 28.39 5.78 -3.65
N ARG A 115 28.78 4.66 -3.02
CA ARG A 115 29.00 3.40 -3.74
C ARG A 115 27.69 2.74 -4.17
N TYR A 116 26.65 2.81 -3.35
CA TYR A 116 25.35 2.25 -3.71
C TYR A 116 24.74 3.00 -4.90
N LEU A 117 24.83 4.34 -4.88
CA LEU A 117 24.43 5.20 -5.99
C LEU A 117 25.26 4.94 -7.26
N GLU A 118 26.58 4.74 -7.14
CA GLU A 118 27.44 4.36 -8.27
C GLU A 118 26.97 3.07 -8.95
N LEU A 119 26.59 2.06 -8.16
CA LEU A 119 26.08 0.78 -8.65
C LEU A 119 24.71 0.94 -9.33
N LEU A 120 23.82 1.80 -8.82
CA LEU A 120 22.54 2.11 -9.44
C LEU A 120 22.72 2.70 -10.85
N TYR A 121 23.60 3.69 -10.99
CA TYR A 121 23.89 4.28 -12.30
C TYR A 121 24.52 3.28 -13.28
N GLN A 122 25.42 2.41 -12.80
CA GLN A 122 25.98 1.32 -13.61
C GLN A 122 24.88 0.36 -14.08
N ALA A 123 23.91 0.06 -13.22
CA ALA A 123 22.75 -0.79 -13.54
C ALA A 123 21.75 -0.10 -14.48
N GLY A 124 21.91 1.20 -14.78
CA GLY A 124 20.98 1.96 -15.63
C GLY A 124 19.71 2.34 -14.91
N ASP A 125 19.83 2.87 -13.70
CA ASP A 125 18.73 3.31 -12.84
C ASP A 125 17.69 2.22 -12.55
N GLY A 126 18.11 0.95 -12.56
CA GLY A 126 17.24 -0.20 -12.30
C GLY A 126 16.34 -0.61 -13.47
N THR A 127 16.63 -0.14 -14.69
CA THR A 127 15.88 -0.54 -15.90
C THR A 127 15.93 -2.06 -16.13
N LYS A 128 14.75 -2.69 -16.17
CA LYS A 128 14.60 -4.14 -16.38
C LYS A 128 15.01 -4.56 -17.79
N GLY A 129 15.55 -5.77 -17.93
CA GLY A 129 15.82 -6.38 -19.24
C GLY A 129 17.09 -5.92 -19.96
N SER A 130 18.00 -5.22 -19.28
CA SER A 130 19.32 -4.91 -19.86
C SER A 130 20.36 -6.00 -19.56
N ASP A 131 21.22 -6.32 -20.52
CA ASP A 131 22.36 -7.26 -20.34
C ASP A 131 23.51 -6.64 -19.50
N ARG A 132 23.25 -5.54 -18.78
CA ARG A 132 24.23 -4.81 -17.97
C ARG A 132 24.78 -5.65 -16.81
N HIS A 133 24.05 -6.67 -16.36
CA HIS A 133 24.54 -7.63 -15.35
C HIS A 133 25.87 -8.29 -15.75
N ARG A 134 26.16 -8.42 -17.04
CA ARG A 134 27.45 -8.95 -17.55
C ARG A 134 28.63 -7.99 -17.35
N GLN A 135 28.36 -6.71 -17.10
CA GLN A 135 29.38 -5.68 -16.87
C GLN A 135 29.78 -5.57 -15.40
N PHE A 136 28.99 -6.18 -14.49
CA PHE A 136 29.26 -6.16 -13.06
C PHE A 136 30.25 -7.26 -12.69
N SER A 137 31.35 -6.88 -12.05
CA SER A 137 32.28 -7.83 -11.44
C SER A 137 31.67 -8.48 -10.20
N ASP A 138 32.25 -9.59 -9.75
CA ASP A 138 31.88 -10.24 -8.49
C ASP A 138 31.90 -9.28 -7.30
N ARG A 139 32.82 -8.31 -7.33
CA ARG A 139 32.95 -7.28 -6.31
C ARG A 139 31.81 -6.26 -6.37
N ASP A 140 31.35 -5.89 -7.57
CA ASP A 140 30.21 -4.97 -7.73
C ASP A 140 28.93 -5.63 -7.22
N ILE A 141 28.72 -6.91 -7.55
CA ILE A 141 27.60 -7.70 -7.02
C ILE A 141 27.70 -7.84 -5.50
N LEU A 142 28.87 -8.13 -4.95
CA LEU A 142 29.06 -8.23 -3.49
C LEU A 142 28.74 -6.91 -2.79
N ASP A 143 29.24 -5.80 -3.33
CA ASP A 143 28.95 -4.48 -2.78
C ASP A 143 27.44 -4.18 -2.84
N LEU A 144 26.76 -4.55 -3.93
CA LEU A 144 25.32 -4.40 -4.09
C LEU A 144 24.52 -5.25 -3.07
N GLN A 145 24.90 -6.52 -2.87
CA GLN A 145 24.29 -7.39 -1.85
C GLN A 145 24.39 -6.78 -0.46
N VAL A 146 25.57 -6.29 -0.07
CA VAL A 146 25.79 -5.71 1.26
C VAL A 146 25.04 -4.38 1.39
N TRP A 147 25.06 -3.53 0.37
CA TRP A 147 24.33 -2.25 0.42
C TRP A 147 22.82 -2.43 0.50
N PHE A 148 22.24 -3.37 -0.24
CA PHE A 148 20.82 -3.69 -0.13
C PHE A 148 20.45 -4.10 1.30
N LEU A 149 21.23 -4.98 1.92
CA LEU A 149 21.00 -5.41 3.31
C LEU A 149 21.16 -4.24 4.31
N LEU A 150 22.21 -3.43 4.17
CA LEU A 150 22.45 -2.27 5.02
C LEU A 150 21.34 -1.22 4.91
N ALA A 151 20.88 -0.95 3.68
CA ALA A 151 19.82 0.02 3.40
C ALA A 151 18.53 -0.32 4.15
N TRP A 152 18.20 -1.61 4.24
CA TRP A 152 17.05 -2.12 4.97
C TRP A 152 17.28 -2.35 6.46
N THR A 153 18.51 -2.20 7.00
CA THR A 153 18.71 -2.25 8.45
C THR A 153 18.20 -0.95 9.11
N GLY A 154 17.35 -1.07 10.13
CA GLY A 154 16.83 0.07 10.89
C GLY A 154 17.89 0.89 11.62
N GLU A 155 17.61 2.17 11.87
CA GLU A 155 18.51 3.10 12.55
C GLU A 155 18.77 2.73 14.03
N ALA A 156 17.76 2.24 14.76
CA ALA A 156 17.97 1.80 16.14
C ALA A 156 18.89 0.56 16.17
N ALA A 157 18.69 -0.38 15.25
CA ALA A 157 19.60 -1.51 15.05
C ALA A 157 21.02 -1.05 14.67
N ARG A 158 21.19 -0.14 13.69
CA ARG A 158 22.49 0.43 13.29
C ARG A 158 23.23 1.09 14.46
N ARG A 159 22.51 1.72 15.38
CA ARG A 159 23.08 2.36 16.58
C ARG A 159 23.45 1.37 17.68
N ARG A 160 22.73 0.26 17.78
CA ARG A 160 22.97 -0.80 18.77
C ARG A 160 24.19 -1.65 18.43
N TYR A 161 24.36 -2.02 17.16
CA TYR A 161 25.38 -2.97 16.71
C TYR A 161 26.59 -2.28 16.08
N PRO A 162 27.75 -2.22 16.77
CA PRO A 162 28.96 -1.56 16.26
C PRO A 162 29.44 -2.10 14.90
N GLU A 163 29.23 -3.38 14.62
CA GLU A 163 29.62 -4.03 13.38
C GLU A 163 28.90 -3.42 12.17
N ILE A 164 27.58 -3.15 12.29
CA ILE A 164 26.78 -2.53 11.23
C ILE A 164 27.27 -1.10 10.98
N LYS A 165 27.57 -0.36 12.05
CA LYS A 165 28.13 1.00 11.95
C LYS A 165 29.50 1.00 11.25
N GLU A 166 30.33 0.01 11.51
CA GLU A 166 31.63 -0.13 10.86
C GLU A 166 31.50 -0.47 9.37
N LEU A 167 30.51 -1.28 8.98
CA LEU A 167 30.20 -1.55 7.57
C LEU A 167 29.72 -0.28 6.85
N LEU A 168 28.84 0.52 7.46
CA LEU A 168 28.42 1.81 6.92
C LEU A 168 29.62 2.76 6.73
N ARG A 169 30.57 2.78 7.68
CA ARG A 169 31.81 3.56 7.58
C ARG A 169 32.71 3.06 6.45
N LYS A 170 32.81 1.75 6.27
CA LYS A 170 33.60 1.11 5.21
C LYS A 170 33.06 1.49 3.82
N GLY A 171 31.74 1.45 3.65
CA GLY A 171 30.99 2.03 2.53
C GLY A 171 31.25 1.46 1.12
N ARG A 172 32.28 0.65 0.92
CA ARG A 172 32.59 -0.03 -0.34
C ARG A 172 33.59 -1.15 -0.12
N ASN A 173 33.85 -1.94 -1.16
CA ASN A 173 34.88 -2.96 -1.14
C ASN A 173 34.67 -3.98 -0.01
N PHE A 174 33.41 -4.37 0.17
CA PHE A 174 33.03 -5.35 1.18
C PHE A 174 33.65 -6.71 0.83
N SER A 175 33.92 -7.48 1.88
CA SER A 175 34.43 -8.85 1.81
C SER A 175 33.29 -9.83 2.07
N PRO A 176 33.45 -11.11 1.70
CA PRO A 176 32.47 -12.15 2.06
C PRO A 176 32.20 -12.20 3.56
N GLY A 177 33.24 -12.03 4.39
CA GLY A 177 33.10 -11.99 5.85
C GLY A 177 32.31 -10.79 6.38
N ASP A 178 32.36 -9.64 5.70
CA ASP A 178 31.50 -8.48 6.04
C ASP A 178 30.02 -8.80 5.81
N LYS A 179 29.72 -9.47 4.69
CA LYS A 179 28.36 -9.89 4.35
C LYS A 179 27.83 -10.93 5.35
N GLU A 180 28.66 -11.91 5.70
CA GLU A 180 28.33 -12.92 6.71
C GLU A 180 28.09 -12.29 8.09
N ALA A 181 28.92 -11.34 8.50
CA ALA A 181 28.75 -10.62 9.76
C ALA A 181 27.44 -9.81 9.80
N LEU A 182 27.09 -9.13 8.70
CA LEU A 182 25.81 -8.40 8.60
C LEU A 182 24.60 -9.34 8.68
N LEU A 183 24.63 -10.45 7.94
CA LEU A 183 23.57 -11.45 7.96
C LEU A 183 23.42 -12.13 9.34
N ALA A 184 24.53 -12.33 10.06
CA ALA A 184 24.50 -12.82 11.43
C ALA A 184 23.78 -11.82 12.35
N ARG A 185 24.06 -10.51 12.20
CA ARG A 185 23.36 -9.48 12.97
C ARG A 185 21.88 -9.36 12.61
N HIS A 186 21.51 -9.56 11.35
CA HIS A 186 20.10 -9.66 10.97
C HIS A 186 19.42 -10.86 11.63
N ALA A 187 20.10 -12.01 11.74
CA ALA A 187 19.57 -13.17 12.46
C ALA A 187 19.38 -12.88 13.96
N ASP A 188 20.35 -12.20 14.60
CA ASP A 188 20.22 -11.76 15.99
C ASP A 188 19.01 -10.83 16.17
N ILE A 189 18.85 -9.83 15.29
CA ILE A 189 17.72 -8.89 15.31
C ILE A 189 16.39 -9.65 15.20
N LEU A 190 16.26 -10.56 14.24
CA LEU A 190 15.05 -11.39 14.06
C LEU A 190 14.72 -12.19 15.31
N GLY A 191 15.72 -12.81 15.94
CA GLY A 191 15.56 -13.56 17.19
C GLY A 191 15.19 -12.69 18.40
N GLU A 192 15.50 -11.40 18.36
CA GLU A 192 15.20 -10.45 19.45
C GLU A 192 13.80 -9.83 19.37
N ILE A 193 13.12 -9.84 18.20
CA ILE A 193 11.84 -9.13 18.00
C ILE A 193 10.77 -9.58 19.01
N ILE A 194 10.42 -10.88 19.03
CA ILE A 194 9.37 -11.40 19.91
C ILE A 194 9.73 -11.20 21.40
N PRO A 195 10.96 -11.53 21.86
CA PRO A 195 11.39 -11.22 23.22
C PRO A 195 11.30 -9.73 23.57
N LEU A 196 11.65 -8.82 22.66
CA LEU A 196 11.61 -7.38 22.88
C LEU A 196 10.17 -6.89 23.09
N TYR A 197 9.24 -7.28 22.20
CA TYR A 197 7.81 -6.94 22.35
C TYR A 197 7.26 -7.44 23.68
N ARG A 198 7.59 -8.69 24.06
CA ARG A 198 7.19 -9.24 25.37
C ARG A 198 7.76 -8.44 26.54
N LYS A 199 9.06 -8.12 26.50
CA LYS A 199 9.73 -7.34 27.54
C LYS A 199 9.03 -5.99 27.74
N ILE A 200 8.81 -5.21 26.67
CA ILE A 200 8.19 -3.89 26.80
C ILE A 200 6.73 -3.97 27.22
N HIS A 201 6.05 -5.10 26.93
CA HIS A 201 4.72 -5.39 27.46
C HIS A 201 4.73 -5.62 28.97
N ASP A 202 5.60 -6.51 29.45
CA ASP A 202 5.72 -6.85 30.86
C ASP A 202 6.17 -5.63 31.70
N GLU A 203 6.95 -4.71 31.11
CA GLU A 203 7.36 -3.44 31.72
C GLU A 203 6.27 -2.35 31.69
N GLY A 204 5.12 -2.60 31.06
CA GLY A 204 4.02 -1.63 30.93
C GLY A 204 4.33 -0.45 30.00
N LYS A 205 5.38 -0.57 29.16
CA LYS A 205 5.72 0.41 28.12
C LYS A 205 4.89 0.19 26.85
N ALA A 206 4.41 -1.02 26.62
CA ALA A 206 3.51 -1.30 25.52
C ALA A 206 2.35 -2.23 25.88
N GLU A 207 1.25 -2.09 25.15
CA GLU A 207 0.20 -3.10 25.09
C GLU A 207 0.31 -3.86 23.78
N LEU A 208 0.21 -5.20 23.82
CA LEU A 208 0.20 -6.01 22.61
C LEU A 208 -1.25 -6.42 22.28
N ALA A 209 -1.66 -6.15 21.05
CA ALA A 209 -2.98 -6.47 20.51
C ALA A 209 -2.86 -7.44 19.32
N VAL A 210 -3.98 -8.04 18.92
CA VAL A 210 -4.02 -9.07 17.88
C VAL A 210 -5.01 -8.74 16.77
N SER A 211 -4.78 -9.22 15.56
CA SER A 211 -5.77 -9.20 14.48
C SER A 211 -6.33 -10.60 14.17
N PRO A 212 -7.41 -10.70 13.38
CA PRO A 212 -7.79 -11.97 12.74
C PRO A 212 -6.60 -12.62 12.01
N TYR A 213 -6.51 -13.96 12.04
CA TYR A 213 -5.27 -14.69 11.73
C TYR A 213 -4.61 -14.31 10.39
N TYR A 214 -5.35 -14.45 9.29
CA TYR A 214 -4.87 -14.13 7.93
C TYR A 214 -5.35 -12.75 7.45
N HIS A 215 -5.70 -11.88 8.39
CA HIS A 215 -6.13 -10.52 8.11
C HIS A 215 -7.37 -10.37 7.15
N PRO A 216 -8.44 -11.18 7.26
CA PRO A 216 -9.63 -10.99 6.43
C PRO A 216 -10.50 -9.78 6.84
N ILE A 217 -11.26 -9.24 5.88
CA ILE A 217 -12.35 -8.28 6.15
C ILE A 217 -13.52 -9.02 6.83
N LEU A 218 -13.49 -9.12 8.17
CA LEU A 218 -14.48 -9.90 8.94
C LEU A 218 -15.95 -9.61 8.57
N PRO A 219 -16.39 -8.35 8.35
CA PRO A 219 -17.76 -8.09 7.93
C PRO A 219 -18.19 -8.77 6.63
N LEU A 220 -17.28 -8.93 5.66
CA LEU A 220 -17.56 -9.60 4.39
C LEU A 220 -17.59 -11.12 4.53
N LEU A 221 -16.81 -11.68 5.47
CA LEU A 221 -16.94 -13.09 5.83
C LEU A 221 -18.27 -13.37 6.54
N CYS A 222 -18.71 -12.49 7.43
CA CYS A 222 -19.97 -12.66 8.17
C CYS A 222 -21.18 -12.69 7.23
N ASP A 223 -21.30 -11.67 6.36
CA ASP A 223 -22.28 -11.62 5.28
C ASP A 223 -21.83 -10.59 4.25
N MET A 224 -21.58 -11.03 3.00
CA MET A 224 -21.20 -10.15 1.89
C MET A 224 -22.20 -9.01 1.67
N LYS A 225 -23.47 -9.18 2.06
CA LYS A 225 -24.49 -8.12 1.96
C LYS A 225 -24.25 -6.94 2.90
N SER A 226 -23.36 -7.06 3.89
CA SER A 226 -22.98 -5.95 4.76
C SER A 226 -22.45 -4.75 3.96
N ALA A 227 -21.83 -5.01 2.80
CA ALA A 227 -21.40 -3.99 1.85
C ALA A 227 -22.52 -3.08 1.33
N LEU A 228 -23.75 -3.58 1.17
CA LEU A 228 -24.87 -2.78 0.66
C LEU A 228 -25.36 -1.72 1.65
N ALA A 229 -25.06 -1.86 2.93
CA ALA A 229 -25.40 -0.85 3.92
C ALA A 229 -24.50 0.39 3.80
N ALA A 230 -23.20 0.20 3.49
CA ALA A 230 -22.25 1.28 3.24
C ALA A 230 -22.28 1.77 1.78
N MET A 231 -22.54 0.85 0.84
CA MET A 231 -22.49 1.06 -0.60
C MET A 231 -23.78 0.52 -1.27
N PRO A 232 -24.92 1.24 -1.18
CA PRO A 232 -26.21 0.72 -1.65
C PRO A 232 -26.31 0.38 -3.14
N ARG A 233 -25.34 0.82 -3.95
CA ARG A 233 -25.27 0.57 -5.40
C ARG A 233 -24.09 -0.34 -5.79
N ALA A 234 -23.39 -0.94 -4.83
CA ALA A 234 -22.28 -1.83 -5.12
C ALA A 234 -22.77 -3.06 -5.90
N ASN A 235 -21.99 -3.45 -6.91
CA ASN A 235 -22.16 -4.73 -7.58
C ASN A 235 -21.52 -5.79 -6.70
N LEU A 236 -22.31 -6.73 -6.18
CA LEU A 236 -21.78 -7.83 -5.36
C LEU A 236 -21.36 -9.02 -6.24
N PRO A 237 -20.52 -9.93 -5.70
CA PRO A 237 -20.21 -11.21 -6.32
C PRO A 237 -21.48 -12.01 -6.65
N ALA A 238 -21.41 -12.89 -7.65
CA ALA A 238 -22.55 -13.74 -8.02
C ALA A 238 -22.83 -14.78 -6.93
N ALA A 239 -21.77 -15.28 -6.28
CA ALA A 239 -21.83 -16.22 -5.20
C ALA A 239 -22.26 -15.53 -3.89
N ARG A 240 -23.07 -16.25 -3.08
CA ARG A 240 -23.53 -15.73 -1.80
C ARG A 240 -22.55 -16.11 -0.69
N PHE A 241 -21.46 -15.38 -0.57
CA PHE A 241 -20.47 -15.59 0.49
C PHE A 241 -21.04 -15.19 1.87
N ARG A 242 -21.22 -16.16 2.77
CA ARG A 242 -21.77 -15.92 4.12
C ARG A 242 -21.31 -17.01 5.10
N HIS A 243 -20.17 -16.76 5.74
CA HIS A 243 -19.47 -17.68 6.64
C HIS A 243 -19.03 -17.00 7.95
N PRO A 244 -19.98 -16.63 8.83
CA PRO A 244 -19.65 -16.11 10.16
C PRO A 244 -18.83 -17.10 11.02
N GLU A 245 -18.89 -18.40 10.73
CA GLU A 245 -18.03 -19.42 11.32
C GLU A 245 -16.55 -19.26 10.95
N ASP A 246 -16.24 -18.77 9.74
CA ASP A 246 -14.86 -18.51 9.31
C ASP A 246 -14.34 -17.24 9.99
N ALA A 247 -15.18 -16.19 10.08
CA ALA A 247 -14.88 -15.00 10.87
C ALA A 247 -14.55 -15.34 12.35
N ARG A 248 -15.34 -16.23 12.97
CA ARG A 248 -15.07 -16.72 14.33
C ARG A 248 -13.75 -17.48 14.42
N SER A 249 -13.49 -18.36 13.46
CA SER A 249 -12.26 -19.16 13.39
C SER A 249 -11.02 -18.28 13.27
N GLN A 250 -11.05 -17.28 12.39
CA GLN A 250 -9.94 -16.34 12.17
C GLN A 250 -9.61 -15.56 13.45
N VAL A 251 -10.63 -15.11 14.20
CA VAL A 251 -10.44 -14.44 15.49
C VAL A 251 -9.91 -15.41 16.55
N ALA A 252 -10.54 -16.58 16.71
CA ALA A 252 -10.19 -17.56 17.74
C ALA A 252 -8.76 -18.12 17.53
N ARG A 253 -8.41 -18.46 16.28
CA ARG A 253 -7.07 -18.91 15.90
C ARG A 253 -6.05 -17.81 16.12
N GLY A 254 -6.38 -16.56 15.79
CA GLY A 254 -5.47 -15.43 16.01
C GLY A 254 -5.13 -15.25 17.50
N ILE A 255 -6.15 -15.31 18.37
CA ILE A 255 -5.97 -15.28 19.83
C ILE A 255 -5.15 -16.46 20.33
N ALA A 256 -5.42 -17.67 19.82
CA ALA A 256 -4.70 -18.88 20.21
C ALA A 256 -3.22 -18.81 19.84
N ARG A 257 -2.92 -18.41 18.60
CA ARG A 257 -1.55 -18.28 18.11
C ARG A 257 -0.79 -17.18 18.82
N PHE A 258 -1.41 -16.03 19.06
CA PHE A 258 -0.84 -14.99 19.89
C PHE A 258 -0.47 -15.51 21.28
N ARG A 259 -1.38 -16.25 21.93
CA ARG A 259 -1.13 -16.82 23.27
C ARG A 259 0.00 -17.83 23.27
N GLU A 260 0.10 -18.65 22.25
CA GLU A 260 1.21 -19.60 22.08
C GLU A 260 2.57 -18.88 22.03
N ILE A 261 2.65 -17.77 21.29
CA ILE A 261 3.89 -17.02 21.07
C ILE A 261 4.28 -16.19 22.30
N PHE A 262 3.33 -15.46 22.88
CA PHE A 262 3.61 -14.48 23.95
C PHE A 262 3.37 -15.02 25.37
N GLY A 263 2.64 -16.12 25.51
CA GLY A 263 2.33 -16.75 26.80
C GLY A 263 1.17 -16.12 27.57
N PHE A 264 0.45 -15.16 26.99
CA PHE A 264 -0.73 -14.52 27.59
C PHE A 264 -1.81 -14.24 26.53
N SER A 265 -3.05 -13.98 26.97
CA SER A 265 -4.13 -13.65 26.04
C SER A 265 -4.19 -12.16 25.73
N PRO A 266 -4.32 -11.79 24.44
CA PRO A 266 -4.55 -10.40 24.06
C PRO A 266 -5.96 -9.99 24.51
N VAL A 267 -6.10 -8.75 24.99
CA VAL A 267 -7.39 -8.16 25.35
C VAL A 267 -7.88 -7.15 24.30
N GLY A 268 -7.00 -6.73 23.41
CA GLY A 268 -7.25 -5.79 22.33
C GLY A 268 -7.16 -6.40 20.95
N MET A 269 -7.90 -5.82 20.01
CA MET A 269 -7.82 -6.19 18.59
C MET A 269 -7.92 -4.98 17.67
N TRP A 270 -7.05 -4.94 16.66
CA TRP A 270 -7.32 -4.20 15.43
C TRP A 270 -8.04 -5.15 14.46
N PRO A 271 -9.34 -4.97 14.18
CA PRO A 271 -9.98 -5.66 13.07
C PRO A 271 -9.26 -5.26 11.78
N SER A 272 -9.07 -6.20 10.86
CA SER A 272 -8.37 -5.92 9.60
C SER A 272 -8.93 -4.70 8.89
N GLU A 273 -8.05 -3.76 8.55
CA GLU A 273 -8.42 -2.49 7.89
C GLU A 273 -9.41 -1.64 8.72
N GLY A 274 -9.38 -1.79 10.05
CA GLY A 274 -10.38 -1.19 10.94
C GLY A 274 -11.81 -1.65 10.64
N SER A 275 -12.01 -2.75 9.93
CA SER A 275 -13.31 -3.14 9.38
C SER A 275 -14.26 -3.67 10.45
N VAL A 276 -15.43 -3.03 10.56
CA VAL A 276 -16.43 -3.35 11.59
C VAL A 276 -17.83 -3.48 10.99
N SER A 277 -18.65 -4.30 11.63
CA SER A 277 -20.10 -4.41 11.47
C SER A 277 -20.66 -4.96 12.79
N ASP A 278 -21.97 -4.85 13.01
CA ASP A 278 -22.58 -5.35 14.26
C ASP A 278 -22.27 -6.84 14.51
N GLU A 279 -22.36 -7.68 13.46
CA GLU A 279 -22.10 -9.12 13.57
C GLU A 279 -20.62 -9.40 13.82
N ALA A 280 -19.72 -8.71 13.13
CA ALA A 280 -18.27 -8.86 13.34
C ALA A 280 -17.88 -8.46 14.77
N LEU A 281 -18.37 -7.32 15.28
CA LEU A 281 -18.11 -6.89 16.66
C LEU A 281 -18.67 -7.88 17.69
N SER A 282 -19.86 -8.43 17.45
CA SER A 282 -20.45 -9.46 18.31
C SER A 282 -19.66 -10.77 18.31
N ILE A 283 -19.08 -11.17 17.17
CA ILE A 283 -18.17 -12.33 17.08
C ILE A 283 -16.89 -12.05 17.87
N ILE A 284 -16.26 -10.88 17.67
CA ILE A 284 -15.03 -10.48 18.36
C ILE A 284 -15.23 -10.48 19.89
N ALA A 285 -16.28 -9.81 20.37
CA ALA A 285 -16.67 -9.84 21.79
C ALA A 285 -16.96 -11.26 22.28
N GLY A 286 -17.53 -12.10 21.40
CA GLY A 286 -17.79 -13.51 21.63
C GLY A 286 -16.54 -14.34 21.92
N CYS A 287 -15.43 -13.99 21.29
CA CYS A 287 -14.14 -14.66 21.45
C CYS A 287 -13.34 -14.14 22.65
N GLY A 288 -13.86 -13.16 23.40
CA GLY A 288 -13.29 -12.71 24.67
C GLY A 288 -12.43 -11.45 24.59
N ILE A 289 -12.27 -10.86 23.40
CA ILE A 289 -11.65 -9.55 23.22
C ILE A 289 -12.44 -8.49 23.99
N LYS A 290 -11.74 -7.52 24.59
CA LYS A 290 -12.30 -6.48 25.46
C LYS A 290 -12.41 -5.13 24.78
N TRP A 291 -11.50 -4.82 23.87
CA TRP A 291 -11.55 -3.58 23.11
C TRP A 291 -11.13 -3.76 21.66
N VAL A 292 -11.67 -2.91 20.79
CA VAL A 292 -11.24 -2.75 19.40
C VAL A 292 -11.00 -1.28 19.07
N ALA A 293 -10.35 -1.01 17.94
CA ALA A 293 -10.30 0.33 17.36
C ALA A 293 -10.70 0.33 15.89
N THR A 294 -11.21 1.47 15.42
CA THR A 294 -11.63 1.70 14.03
C THR A 294 -11.57 3.21 13.71
N ASP A 295 -12.18 3.69 12.61
CA ASP A 295 -12.02 5.05 12.10
C ASP A 295 -13.13 6.04 12.50
N GLU A 296 -12.78 7.32 12.60
CA GLU A 296 -13.72 8.40 12.92
C GLU A 296 -14.90 8.50 11.95
N ASP A 297 -14.71 8.18 10.68
CA ASP A 297 -15.75 8.29 9.65
C ASP A 297 -16.85 7.25 9.84
N ILE A 298 -16.51 6.10 10.46
CA ILE A 298 -17.49 5.11 10.90
C ILE A 298 -18.29 5.66 12.09
N LEU A 299 -17.62 6.27 13.06
CA LEU A 299 -18.31 6.90 14.19
C LEU A 299 -19.23 8.03 13.72
N ALA A 300 -18.76 8.86 12.78
CA ALA A 300 -19.53 9.96 12.21
C ALA A 300 -20.82 9.47 11.55
N ARG A 301 -20.76 8.35 10.82
CA ARG A 301 -21.96 7.74 10.20
C ARG A 301 -22.83 6.98 11.20
N THR A 302 -22.24 6.50 12.31
CA THR A 302 -22.95 5.80 13.38
C THR A 302 -23.80 6.75 14.24
N LEU A 303 -23.27 7.94 14.56
CA LEU A 303 -23.90 8.86 15.49
C LEU A 303 -24.92 9.78 14.80
N PRO A 304 -26.12 9.97 15.39
CA PRO A 304 -27.04 11.01 14.94
C PRO A 304 -26.38 12.40 15.02
N GLY A 305 -26.30 13.09 13.89
CA GLY A 305 -25.65 14.40 13.78
C GLY A 305 -24.11 14.36 13.73
N GLY A 306 -23.51 13.20 13.51
CA GLY A 306 -22.07 13.03 13.33
C GLY A 306 -21.25 13.32 14.58
N LEU A 307 -19.99 13.70 14.37
CA LEU A 307 -19.01 13.98 15.44
C LEU A 307 -19.25 15.33 16.15
N GLY A 308 -20.13 16.17 15.60
CA GLY A 308 -20.38 17.52 16.10
C GLY A 308 -19.26 18.53 15.82
N PRO A 309 -19.41 19.79 16.25
CA PRO A 309 -18.41 20.84 16.06
C PRO A 309 -17.04 20.43 16.64
N GLY A 310 -15.96 20.73 15.91
CA GLY A 310 -14.60 20.42 16.35
C GLY A 310 -14.31 18.93 16.59
N LYS A 311 -15.16 18.03 16.08
CA LYS A 311 -15.09 16.57 16.32
C LYS A 311 -15.21 16.20 17.81
N GLY A 312 -15.86 17.01 18.64
CA GLY A 312 -15.85 16.81 20.10
C GLY A 312 -16.36 15.44 20.58
N ARG A 313 -17.14 14.72 19.76
CA ARG A 313 -17.57 13.35 20.08
C ARG A 313 -16.54 12.26 19.81
N LEU A 314 -15.51 12.53 19.02
CA LEU A 314 -14.46 11.57 18.67
C LEU A 314 -13.61 11.17 19.87
N TYR A 315 -13.26 12.16 20.71
CA TYR A 315 -12.19 12.03 21.72
C TYR A 315 -12.63 11.35 23.01
N HIS A 316 -13.45 10.30 22.90
CA HIS A 316 -14.05 9.55 24.01
C HIS A 316 -13.96 8.06 23.74
N PRO A 317 -13.73 7.21 24.77
CA PRO A 317 -13.95 5.78 24.62
C PRO A 317 -15.45 5.49 24.52
N TYR A 318 -15.79 4.55 23.63
CA TYR A 318 -17.14 4.08 23.43
C TYR A 318 -17.31 2.64 23.93
N THR A 319 -18.56 2.24 24.13
CA THR A 319 -18.97 0.87 24.41
C THR A 319 -20.02 0.46 23.41
N PHE A 320 -19.69 -0.52 22.57
CA PHE A 320 -20.65 -1.24 21.75
C PHE A 320 -21.37 -2.28 22.61
N LEU A 321 -22.69 -2.17 22.68
CA LEU A 321 -23.54 -3.05 23.48
C LEU A 321 -24.62 -3.67 22.60
N GLN A 322 -24.54 -4.98 22.37
CA GLN A 322 -25.56 -5.73 21.64
C GLN A 322 -26.01 -6.94 22.46
N GLY A 323 -27.18 -6.84 23.08
CA GLY A 323 -27.66 -7.84 24.04
C GLY A 323 -26.73 -7.94 25.25
N ALA A 324 -26.17 -9.13 25.49
CA ALA A 324 -25.20 -9.36 26.58
C ALA A 324 -23.73 -9.21 26.13
N ARG A 325 -23.47 -8.88 24.85
CA ARG A 325 -22.12 -8.67 24.32
C ARG A 325 -21.73 -7.20 24.50
N GLU A 326 -20.59 -6.98 25.11
CA GLU A 326 -20.02 -5.66 25.37
C GLU A 326 -18.59 -5.61 24.81
N LEU A 327 -18.28 -4.55 24.07
CA LEU A 327 -16.95 -4.32 23.50
C LEU A 327 -16.59 -2.83 23.57
N LYS A 328 -15.42 -2.51 24.10
CA LYS A 328 -14.95 -1.12 24.19
C LYS A 328 -14.37 -0.70 22.85
N MET A 329 -14.55 0.55 22.47
CA MET A 329 -14.14 1.03 21.15
C MET A 329 -13.37 2.35 21.23
N PHE A 330 -12.32 2.44 20.44
CA PHE A 330 -11.59 3.67 20.13
C PHE A 330 -11.76 4.01 18.66
N PHE A 331 -11.80 5.31 18.36
CA PHE A 331 -11.96 5.81 17.00
C PHE A 331 -10.76 6.71 16.65
N ARG A 332 -10.09 6.38 15.55
CA ARG A 332 -8.89 7.03 15.04
C ARG A 332 -9.13 8.51 14.76
N ASP A 333 -8.25 9.38 15.24
CA ASP A 333 -8.11 10.71 14.67
C ASP A 333 -7.37 10.59 13.34
N HIS A 334 -8.14 10.60 12.24
CA HIS A 334 -7.63 10.40 10.89
C HIS A 334 -6.57 11.45 10.56
N GLN A 335 -6.83 12.73 10.86
CA GLN A 335 -5.92 13.82 10.50
C GLN A 335 -4.57 13.70 11.20
N LEU A 336 -4.55 13.47 12.51
CA LEU A 336 -3.30 13.33 13.25
C LEU A 336 -2.52 12.08 12.82
N SER A 337 -3.22 11.00 12.51
CA SER A 337 -2.62 9.76 12.03
C SER A 337 -1.98 9.95 10.64
N ASP A 338 -2.70 10.56 9.71
CA ASP A 338 -2.24 10.83 8.33
C ASP A 338 -1.09 11.84 8.26
N LEU A 339 -1.04 12.80 9.19
CA LEU A 339 0.09 13.71 9.26
C LEU A 339 1.39 12.94 9.49
N ILE A 340 1.39 11.92 10.35
CA ILE A 340 2.53 11.04 10.57
C ILE A 340 2.76 10.14 9.34
N GLY A 341 1.70 9.54 8.81
CA GLY A 341 1.79 8.59 7.69
C GLY A 341 2.32 9.21 6.39
N PHE A 342 1.86 10.42 6.05
CA PHE A 342 1.98 10.95 4.69
C PHE A 342 2.56 12.35 4.58
N THR A 343 2.53 13.17 5.65
CA THR A 343 2.89 14.59 5.55
C THR A 343 4.25 14.91 6.17
N TYR A 344 4.47 14.51 7.43
CA TYR A 344 5.61 14.95 8.23
C TYR A 344 6.96 14.39 7.77
N SER A 345 6.98 13.35 6.92
CA SER A 345 8.21 12.82 6.31
C SER A 345 8.97 13.88 5.48
N SER A 346 8.25 14.87 4.96
CA SER A 346 8.79 15.99 4.18
C SER A 346 9.16 17.22 5.03
N TRP A 347 8.88 17.20 6.34
CA TRP A 347 9.08 18.36 7.23
C TRP A 347 10.37 18.23 8.04
N ASP A 348 10.86 19.36 8.54
CA ASP A 348 11.82 19.33 9.65
C ASP A 348 11.20 18.64 10.87
N THR A 349 11.95 17.74 11.50
CA THR A 349 11.47 16.92 12.62
C THR A 349 10.98 17.76 13.80
N SER A 350 11.65 18.86 14.13
CA SER A 350 11.26 19.70 15.27
C SER A 350 9.95 20.43 14.97
N ARG A 351 9.83 20.97 13.76
CA ARG A 351 8.61 21.62 13.28
C ARG A 351 7.41 20.66 13.23
N ALA A 352 7.62 19.43 12.74
CA ALA A 352 6.56 18.42 12.67
C ALA A 352 6.01 18.06 14.07
N VAL A 353 6.90 17.83 15.04
CA VAL A 353 6.48 17.55 16.42
C VAL A 353 5.80 18.75 17.07
N GLU A 354 6.28 19.97 16.80
CA GLU A 354 5.64 21.18 17.33
C GLU A 354 4.23 21.39 16.76
N ASP A 355 4.01 21.15 15.46
CA ASP A 355 2.69 21.19 14.83
C ASP A 355 1.75 20.14 15.45
N PHE A 356 2.22 18.91 15.62
CA PHE A 356 1.45 17.84 16.25
C PHE A 356 1.03 18.22 17.67
N MET A 357 1.95 18.74 18.49
CA MET A 357 1.66 19.23 19.84
C MET A 357 0.70 20.43 19.82
N GLY A 358 0.82 21.32 18.84
CA GLY A 358 -0.10 22.44 18.65
C GLY A 358 -1.53 21.96 18.42
N ARG A 359 -1.71 20.92 17.61
CA ARG A 359 -3.03 20.30 17.35
C ARG A 359 -3.60 19.62 18.58
N LEU A 360 -2.80 18.90 19.36
CA LEU A 360 -3.24 18.33 20.64
C LEU A 360 -3.69 19.41 21.64
N ARG A 361 -2.98 20.54 21.72
CA ARG A 361 -3.41 21.69 22.53
C ARG A 361 -4.73 22.26 22.04
N ALA A 362 -4.89 22.43 20.74
CA ALA A 362 -6.13 22.91 20.15
C ALA A 362 -7.32 21.98 20.44
N ILE A 363 -7.13 20.65 20.37
CA ILE A 363 -8.16 19.67 20.74
C ILE A 363 -8.57 19.86 22.21
N ARG A 364 -7.60 19.95 23.12
CA ARG A 364 -7.85 20.15 24.56
C ARG A 364 -8.56 21.47 24.86
N GLU A 365 -8.26 22.54 24.13
CA GLU A 365 -8.88 23.85 24.30
C GLU A 365 -10.30 23.91 23.73
N GLN A 366 -10.52 23.33 22.55
CA GLN A 366 -11.79 23.38 21.83
C GLN A 366 -12.79 22.31 22.30
N THR A 367 -12.29 21.21 22.86
CA THR A 367 -13.08 20.09 23.39
C THR A 367 -12.67 19.82 24.85
N PRO A 368 -13.14 20.63 25.82
CA PRO A 368 -12.73 20.49 27.23
C PRO A 368 -13.13 19.15 27.88
N ASP A 369 -14.08 18.43 27.28
CA ASP A 369 -14.52 17.09 27.69
C ASP A 369 -13.70 15.96 27.03
N ALA A 370 -12.76 16.26 26.13
CA ALA A 370 -11.93 15.25 25.46
C ALA A 370 -11.15 14.42 26.49
N ARG A 371 -11.29 13.09 26.39
CA ARG A 371 -10.69 12.12 27.31
C ARG A 371 -9.48 11.43 26.71
N VAL A 372 -9.52 11.13 25.41
CA VAL A 372 -8.48 10.38 24.69
C VAL A 372 -8.40 10.80 23.23
N VAL A 373 -7.19 10.87 22.67
CA VAL A 373 -6.92 11.01 21.24
C VAL A 373 -6.24 9.73 20.74
N PRO A 374 -6.97 8.85 20.03
CA PRO A 374 -6.40 7.66 19.40
C PRO A 374 -5.71 8.03 18.08
N VAL A 375 -4.42 7.76 17.98
CA VAL A 375 -3.60 7.95 16.77
C VAL A 375 -3.22 6.57 16.27
N ILE A 376 -3.76 6.17 15.12
CA ILE A 376 -3.76 4.77 14.68
C ILE A 376 -3.35 4.71 13.22
N LEU A 377 -2.34 3.91 12.90
CA LEU A 377 -1.81 3.77 11.55
C LEU A 377 -0.93 2.53 11.44
N ASP A 378 -0.60 2.16 10.20
CA ASP A 378 0.35 1.10 9.90
C ASP A 378 1.73 1.42 10.49
N GLY A 379 2.37 0.37 10.97
CA GLY A 379 3.66 0.45 11.64
C GLY A 379 4.83 0.50 10.68
N GLU A 380 4.75 0.01 9.45
CA GLU A 380 5.92 -0.13 8.59
C GLU A 380 6.02 0.90 7.45
N ASN A 381 4.91 1.51 7.05
CA ASN A 381 4.80 2.20 5.76
C ASN A 381 5.52 3.57 5.70
N ALA A 382 5.51 4.34 6.78
CA ALA A 382 5.95 5.74 6.72
C ALA A 382 7.47 5.91 6.73
N TRP A 383 8.21 5.01 7.38
CA TRP A 383 9.53 5.34 7.91
C TRP A 383 10.63 5.45 6.86
N GLU A 384 10.50 4.77 5.73
CA GLU A 384 11.49 4.87 4.64
C GLU A 384 11.59 6.25 4.01
N TYR A 385 10.56 7.09 4.19
CA TYR A 385 10.51 8.45 3.69
C TYR A 385 11.09 9.47 4.68
N TYR A 386 11.17 9.10 5.97
CA TYR A 386 11.73 9.96 7.01
C TYR A 386 13.27 9.89 7.01
N PRO A 387 13.95 11.00 7.36
CA PRO A 387 15.36 10.95 7.74
C PRO A 387 15.59 9.90 8.84
N GLU A 388 16.69 9.14 8.72
CA GLU A 388 17.10 8.13 9.70
C GLU A 388 16.00 7.11 10.06
N ASN A 389 15.20 6.69 9.06
CA ASN A 389 14.11 5.73 9.25
C ASN A 389 13.11 6.13 10.35
N GLY A 390 12.83 7.42 10.50
CA GLY A 390 11.89 7.93 11.51
C GLY A 390 12.40 7.93 12.96
N TYR A 391 13.62 7.43 13.23
CA TYR A 391 14.17 7.34 14.60
C TYR A 391 14.14 8.67 15.34
N GLY A 392 14.65 9.73 14.70
CA GLY A 392 14.68 11.07 15.30
C GLY A 392 13.29 11.65 15.55
N PHE A 393 12.33 11.36 14.65
CA PHE A 393 10.95 11.82 14.78
C PHE A 393 10.22 11.11 15.92
N LEU A 394 10.18 9.79 15.93
CA LEU A 394 9.49 9.00 16.96
C LEU A 394 10.02 9.29 18.36
N LYS A 395 11.35 9.33 18.52
CA LYS A 395 11.98 9.63 19.82
C LYS A 395 11.59 11.02 20.32
N ARG A 396 11.58 12.03 19.43
CA ARG A 396 11.21 13.40 19.79
C ARG A 396 9.71 13.48 20.10
N LEU A 397 8.85 12.89 19.28
CA LEU A 397 7.40 12.89 19.46
C LEU A 397 7.02 12.31 20.82
N TYR A 398 7.49 11.10 21.14
CA TYR A 398 7.22 10.47 22.44
C TYR A 398 7.77 11.28 23.60
N GLY A 399 9.03 11.70 23.53
CA GLY A 399 9.66 12.48 24.61
C GLY A 399 8.97 13.83 24.85
N THR A 400 8.52 14.50 23.78
CA THR A 400 7.80 15.77 23.90
C THR A 400 6.41 15.58 24.51
N ILE A 401 5.64 14.56 24.11
CA ILE A 401 4.32 14.31 24.73
C ILE A 401 4.49 13.89 26.19
N ALA A 402 5.41 12.97 26.50
CA ALA A 402 5.63 12.45 27.85
C ALA A 402 6.08 13.52 28.86
N SER A 403 6.72 14.60 28.39
CA SER A 403 7.22 15.69 29.24
C SER A 403 6.29 16.91 29.27
N ALA A 404 5.22 16.93 28.46
CA ALA A 404 4.34 18.08 28.34
C ALA A 404 3.22 18.07 29.38
N ASP A 405 3.06 19.18 30.10
CA ASP A 405 2.02 19.32 31.12
C ASP A 405 0.60 19.20 30.55
N GLY A 406 -0.19 18.35 31.19
CA GLY A 406 -1.59 18.11 30.84
C GLY A 406 -1.80 17.20 29.63
N PHE A 407 -0.77 16.43 29.25
CA PHE A 407 -0.87 15.31 28.32
C PHE A 407 -0.33 14.03 28.97
N GLU A 408 -0.89 12.88 28.62
CA GLU A 408 -0.42 11.57 29.08
C GLU A 408 -0.37 10.58 27.92
N LEU A 409 0.75 9.89 27.74
CA LEU A 409 0.81 8.71 26.87
C LEU A 409 0.31 7.50 27.65
N LEU A 410 -0.67 6.79 27.10
CA LEU A 410 -1.24 5.57 27.68
C LEU A 410 -1.48 4.52 26.60
N THR A 411 -1.64 3.28 27.07
CA THR A 411 -2.19 2.19 26.26
C THR A 411 -3.72 2.25 26.21
N CYS A 412 -4.36 1.44 25.35
CA CYS A 412 -5.81 1.33 25.28
C CYS A 412 -6.38 0.86 26.63
N SER A 413 -5.83 -0.23 27.18
CA SER A 413 -6.29 -0.79 28.45
C SER A 413 -6.11 0.17 29.62
N GLU A 414 -4.97 0.84 29.73
CA GLU A 414 -4.76 1.85 30.78
C GLU A 414 -5.72 3.04 30.65
N THR A 415 -6.07 3.43 29.42
CA THR A 415 -7.08 4.46 29.18
C THR A 415 -8.45 4.00 29.67
N LEU A 416 -8.84 2.76 29.40
CA LEU A 416 -10.12 2.20 29.85
C LEU A 416 -10.21 2.03 31.36
N ASP A 417 -9.09 1.75 32.04
CA ASP A 417 -9.03 1.66 33.50
C ASP A 417 -9.15 3.03 34.18
N ARG A 418 -8.59 4.08 33.56
CA ARG A 418 -8.62 5.46 34.08
C ARG A 418 -9.86 6.24 33.70
N GLU A 419 -10.55 5.87 32.62
CA GLU A 419 -11.74 6.53 32.13
C GLU A 419 -12.98 5.60 32.23
N PRO A 420 -13.72 5.66 33.35
CA PRO A 420 -14.90 4.83 33.53
C PRO A 420 -16.11 5.36 32.73
N GLU A 421 -16.14 6.65 32.38
CA GLU A 421 -17.22 7.25 31.62
C GLU A 421 -17.09 6.86 30.15
N ARG A 422 -18.08 6.10 29.65
CA ARG A 422 -18.09 5.58 28.29
C ARG A 422 -19.43 5.83 27.64
N ARG A 423 -19.38 6.25 26.38
CA ARG A 423 -20.58 6.48 25.57
C ARG A 423 -21.04 5.15 24.98
N VAL A 424 -22.33 4.84 25.11
CA VAL A 424 -22.88 3.58 24.63
C VAL A 424 -23.42 3.75 23.20
N ILE A 425 -23.09 2.80 22.32
CA ILE A 425 -23.68 2.63 21.00
C ILE A 425 -24.21 1.20 20.87
N GLU A 426 -25.43 1.04 20.34
CA GLU A 426 -26.06 -0.27 20.18
C GLU A 426 -25.90 -0.84 18.76
N ARG A 427 -25.56 0.03 17.81
CA ARG A 427 -25.34 -0.26 16.40
C ARG A 427 -24.10 0.47 15.93
N ILE A 428 -23.43 -0.08 14.93
CA ILE A 428 -22.33 0.58 14.23
C ILE A 428 -22.59 0.62 12.73
N HIS A 429 -22.20 1.72 12.09
CA HIS A 429 -22.15 1.80 10.64
C HIS A 429 -21.14 0.77 10.12
N PRO A 430 -21.51 -0.13 9.20
CA PRO A 430 -20.57 -1.08 8.64
C PRO A 430 -19.59 -0.34 7.71
N GLY A 431 -18.30 -0.54 7.90
CA GLY A 431 -17.27 0.04 7.04
C GLY A 431 -15.86 -0.32 7.48
N SER A 432 -14.88 0.15 6.72
CA SER A 432 -13.45 0.09 7.04
C SER A 432 -12.92 1.47 7.40
N TRP A 433 -11.64 1.54 7.78
CA TRP A 433 -10.97 2.81 7.97
C TRP A 433 -10.75 3.65 6.70
N ILE A 434 -11.01 3.06 5.52
CA ILE A 434 -10.96 3.74 4.24
C ILE A 434 -12.39 4.05 3.82
N ASN A 435 -12.71 5.33 3.64
CA ASN A 435 -14.01 5.85 3.18
C ASN A 435 -15.24 5.47 4.06
N ALA A 436 -15.05 4.72 5.16
CA ALA A 436 -16.11 4.05 5.92
C ALA A 436 -17.02 3.17 5.06
N ASP A 437 -16.42 2.45 4.11
CA ASP A 437 -17.05 1.43 3.30
C ASP A 437 -16.12 0.23 3.07
N TYR A 438 -16.48 -0.67 2.16
CA TYR A 438 -15.67 -1.84 1.79
C TYR A 438 -15.26 -1.82 0.30
N GLY A 439 -15.31 -0.67 -0.37
CA GLY A 439 -15.16 -0.57 -1.82
C GLY A 439 -13.81 -1.03 -2.36
N ILE A 440 -12.80 -1.10 -1.48
CA ILE A 440 -11.46 -1.60 -1.79
C ILE A 440 -11.40 -3.13 -1.91
N TRP A 441 -12.35 -3.86 -1.31
CA TRP A 441 -12.31 -5.34 -1.25
C TRP A 441 -13.54 -6.01 -1.88
N VAL A 442 -14.54 -5.24 -2.29
CA VAL A 442 -15.74 -5.75 -2.98
C VAL A 442 -16.41 -4.64 -3.79
N GLY A 443 -16.87 -4.99 -4.99
CA GLY A 443 -17.55 -4.05 -5.88
C GLY A 443 -17.01 -4.12 -7.31
N HIS A 444 -15.69 -4.23 -7.44
CA HIS A 444 -15.03 -4.30 -8.74
C HIS A 444 -15.18 -5.70 -9.37
N PRO A 445 -15.29 -5.83 -10.70
CA PRO A 445 -15.39 -7.14 -11.35
C PRO A 445 -14.28 -8.14 -11.00
N GLU A 446 -13.05 -7.67 -10.82
CA GLU A 446 -11.91 -8.53 -10.41
C GLU A 446 -12.05 -9.02 -8.97
N GLU A 447 -12.41 -8.14 -8.03
CA GLU A 447 -12.67 -8.51 -6.63
C GLU A 447 -13.82 -9.51 -6.53
N ASN A 448 -14.92 -9.23 -7.25
CA ASN A 448 -16.09 -10.08 -7.27
C ASN A 448 -15.79 -11.46 -7.84
N GLN A 449 -14.99 -11.53 -8.91
CA GLN A 449 -14.53 -12.79 -9.47
C GLN A 449 -13.66 -13.57 -8.47
N ALA A 450 -12.80 -12.90 -7.71
CA ALA A 450 -12.01 -13.55 -6.66
C ALA A 450 -12.90 -14.13 -5.54
N TRP A 451 -13.92 -13.41 -5.09
CA TRP A 451 -14.91 -13.93 -4.12
C TRP A 451 -15.68 -15.13 -4.67
N ASP A 452 -16.12 -15.08 -5.93
CA ASP A 452 -16.78 -16.21 -6.59
C ASP A 452 -15.86 -17.45 -6.69
N TYR A 453 -14.55 -17.23 -6.85
CA TYR A 453 -13.57 -18.33 -6.93
C TYR A 453 -13.32 -18.94 -5.55
N LEU A 454 -13.24 -18.11 -4.51
CA LEU A 454 -13.09 -18.54 -3.13
C LEU A 454 -14.31 -19.35 -2.66
N GLU A 455 -15.53 -18.86 -2.93
CA GLU A 455 -16.76 -19.58 -2.56
C GLU A 455 -16.82 -20.96 -3.21
N ARG A 456 -16.54 -21.05 -4.51
CA ARG A 456 -16.57 -22.34 -5.22
C ARG A 456 -15.53 -23.33 -4.69
N ALA A 457 -14.34 -22.86 -4.32
CA ALA A 457 -13.33 -23.70 -3.67
C ALA A 457 -13.79 -24.19 -2.29
N ARG A 458 -14.44 -23.33 -1.52
CA ARG A 458 -15.02 -23.68 -0.22
C ARG A 458 -16.15 -24.68 -0.35
N GLU A 459 -17.11 -24.46 -1.25
CA GLU A 459 -18.21 -25.38 -1.56
C GLU A 459 -17.69 -26.76 -1.99
N ALA A 460 -16.69 -26.80 -2.86
CA ALA A 460 -16.04 -28.04 -3.28
C ALA A 460 -15.41 -28.77 -2.09
N ALA A 461 -14.77 -28.04 -1.17
CA ALA A 461 -14.15 -28.61 0.03
C ALA A 461 -15.16 -29.21 1.01
N VAL A 462 -16.22 -28.46 1.32
CA VAL A 462 -17.31 -28.90 2.21
C VAL A 462 -18.08 -30.09 1.61
N THR A 463 -18.32 -30.08 0.30
CA THR A 463 -19.06 -31.15 -0.39
C THR A 463 -18.24 -32.44 -0.47
N SER A 464 -16.93 -32.32 -0.71
CA SER A 464 -16.08 -33.49 -0.98
C SER A 464 -15.48 -34.12 0.27
N SER A 465 -15.43 -33.40 1.40
CA SER A 465 -14.88 -33.91 2.66
C SER A 465 -15.77 -33.55 3.86
N PRO A 466 -16.46 -34.55 4.46
CA PRO A 466 -17.21 -34.35 5.69
C PRO A 466 -16.36 -33.84 6.86
N ALA A 467 -15.08 -34.23 6.91
CA ALA A 467 -14.15 -33.77 7.95
C ALA A 467 -13.83 -32.27 7.81
N VAL A 468 -13.67 -31.78 6.57
CA VAL A 468 -13.52 -30.33 6.31
C VAL A 468 -14.80 -29.59 6.65
N ALA A 469 -15.96 -30.12 6.24
CA ALA A 469 -17.26 -29.53 6.55
C ALA A 469 -17.50 -29.37 8.05
N GLU A 470 -17.24 -30.43 8.83
CA GLU A 470 -17.36 -30.42 10.29
C GLU A 470 -16.41 -29.40 10.91
N ARG A 471 -15.14 -29.37 10.47
CA ARG A 471 -14.13 -28.45 11.01
C ARG A 471 -14.46 -26.99 10.75
N LEU A 472 -14.89 -26.64 9.54
CA LEU A 472 -15.31 -25.27 9.22
C LEU A 472 -16.55 -24.86 10.01
N ALA A 473 -17.53 -25.75 10.18
CA ALA A 473 -18.79 -25.47 10.87
C ALA A 473 -18.64 -25.19 12.38
N VAL A 474 -17.66 -25.83 13.05
CA VAL A 474 -17.46 -25.66 14.51
C VAL A 474 -16.90 -24.28 14.86
N GLY A 475 -16.18 -23.63 13.93
CA GLY A 475 -15.68 -22.27 14.13
C GLY A 475 -14.60 -22.13 15.22
N ASP A 476 -14.02 -23.23 15.71
CA ASP A 476 -13.07 -23.29 16.82
C ASP A 476 -12.09 -24.46 16.64
N ASP A 477 -10.79 -24.21 16.88
CA ASP A 477 -9.69 -25.16 16.68
C ASP A 477 -9.26 -25.83 17.99
N ARG A 478 -10.22 -26.12 18.89
CA ARG A 478 -9.94 -26.82 20.17
C ARG A 478 -9.66 -28.32 20.01
N GLY A 479 -9.62 -28.84 18.78
CA GLY A 479 -9.35 -30.24 18.51
C GLY A 479 -8.08 -30.41 17.69
N GLU A 480 -7.11 -31.15 18.24
CA GLU A 480 -6.08 -31.80 17.42
C GLU A 480 -6.79 -32.73 16.44
N THR A 481 -6.90 -32.32 15.17
CA THR A 481 -7.18 -33.28 14.10
C THR A 481 -5.88 -34.03 13.81
N THR A 482 -5.92 -35.36 13.87
CA THR A 482 -4.80 -36.19 13.42
C THR A 482 -4.70 -36.24 11.89
N ASP A 483 -5.69 -35.70 11.17
CA ASP A 483 -5.66 -35.58 9.70
C ASP A 483 -5.05 -34.25 9.26
N ASP A 484 -3.77 -34.30 8.88
CA ASP A 484 -3.02 -33.17 8.35
C ASP A 484 -3.64 -32.61 7.06
N ASN A 485 -4.27 -33.43 6.21
CA ASN A 485 -4.85 -32.94 4.97
C ASN A 485 -6.05 -32.02 5.22
N THR A 486 -6.97 -32.41 6.10
CA THR A 486 -8.10 -31.54 6.50
C THR A 486 -7.61 -30.22 7.06
N ARG A 487 -6.56 -30.23 7.91
CA ARG A 487 -5.96 -29.02 8.46
C ARG A 487 -5.38 -28.11 7.37
N LEU A 488 -4.67 -28.68 6.40
CA LEU A 488 -4.06 -27.93 5.28
C LEU A 488 -5.09 -27.37 4.31
N VAL A 489 -6.20 -28.07 4.07
CA VAL A 489 -7.33 -27.56 3.27
C VAL A 489 -7.94 -26.33 3.94
N CYS A 490 -8.32 -26.43 5.21
CA CYS A 490 -8.87 -25.29 5.95
C CYS A 490 -7.87 -24.13 6.00
N THR A 491 -6.60 -24.41 6.24
CA THR A 491 -5.55 -23.37 6.26
C THR A 491 -5.42 -22.66 4.92
N SER A 492 -5.54 -23.38 3.80
CA SER A 492 -5.50 -22.77 2.46
C SER A 492 -6.72 -21.88 2.21
N LEU A 493 -7.91 -22.28 2.66
CA LEU A 493 -9.13 -21.45 2.59
C LEU A 493 -8.98 -20.17 3.43
N TYR A 494 -8.61 -20.31 4.71
CA TYR A 494 -8.43 -19.14 5.59
C TYR A 494 -7.33 -18.19 5.11
N ALA A 495 -6.25 -18.71 4.52
CA ALA A 495 -5.23 -17.87 3.90
C ALA A 495 -5.79 -17.11 2.70
N ALA A 496 -6.62 -17.74 1.86
CA ALA A 496 -7.26 -17.10 0.71
C ALA A 496 -8.33 -16.06 1.06
N GLU A 497 -8.83 -16.04 2.30
CA GLU A 497 -9.76 -15.00 2.80
C GLU A 497 -9.06 -13.67 3.14
N GLY A 498 -7.72 -13.63 3.19
CA GLY A 498 -6.97 -12.45 3.58
C GLY A 498 -7.27 -11.22 2.72
N SER A 499 -7.38 -10.04 3.35
CA SER A 499 -7.74 -8.80 2.65
C SER A 499 -6.71 -8.39 1.60
N ASP A 500 -5.45 -8.75 1.80
CA ASP A 500 -4.32 -8.40 0.95
C ASP A 500 -4.51 -8.82 -0.51
N TRP A 501 -5.19 -9.94 -0.77
CA TRP A 501 -5.42 -10.41 -2.14
C TRP A 501 -6.33 -9.46 -2.91
N PHE A 502 -7.41 -9.04 -2.24
CA PHE A 502 -8.45 -8.19 -2.81
C PHE A 502 -7.98 -6.75 -2.98
N TRP A 503 -7.10 -6.27 -2.10
CA TRP A 503 -6.48 -4.94 -2.18
C TRP A 503 -5.83 -4.63 -3.55
N TRP A 504 -5.27 -5.66 -4.21
CA TRP A 504 -4.57 -5.51 -5.50
C TRP A 504 -5.46 -5.72 -6.72
N TYR A 505 -6.70 -6.15 -6.53
CA TYR A 505 -7.70 -6.21 -7.60
C TYR A 505 -8.34 -4.83 -7.79
N GLY A 506 -8.88 -4.56 -8.98
CA GLY A 506 -9.47 -3.25 -9.29
C GLY A 506 -8.47 -2.16 -9.67
N ASP A 507 -8.97 -0.94 -9.85
CA ASP A 507 -8.19 0.19 -10.38
C ASP A 507 -7.65 1.11 -9.26
N ASP A 508 -7.98 0.79 -8.00
CA ASP A 508 -7.68 1.61 -6.84
C ASP A 508 -6.19 1.55 -6.44
N HIS A 509 -5.57 0.37 -6.56
CA HIS A 509 -4.16 0.16 -6.18
C HIS A 509 -3.34 -0.53 -7.27
N PHE A 510 -2.09 -0.09 -7.40
CA PHE A 510 -1.11 -0.64 -8.33
C PHE A 510 0.14 -1.11 -7.61
N SER A 511 0.63 -2.28 -7.99
CA SER A 511 1.96 -2.75 -7.64
C SER A 511 2.61 -3.41 -8.85
N VAL A 512 3.92 -3.21 -9.00
CA VAL A 512 4.74 -3.98 -9.95
C VAL A 512 4.77 -5.48 -9.63
N HIS A 513 4.20 -5.88 -8.49
CA HIS A 513 4.06 -7.25 -8.02
C HIS A 513 2.60 -7.72 -7.93
N SER A 514 1.62 -6.97 -8.45
CA SER A 514 0.20 -7.38 -8.44
C SER A 514 -0.01 -8.77 -9.06
N ASP A 515 0.81 -9.16 -10.03
CA ASP A 515 0.80 -10.51 -10.62
C ASP A 515 1.18 -11.62 -9.62
N ARG A 516 2.04 -11.31 -8.64
CA ARG A 516 2.47 -12.25 -7.60
C ARG A 516 1.37 -12.46 -6.57
N PHE A 517 0.67 -11.40 -6.17
CA PHE A 517 -0.46 -11.48 -5.25
C PHE A 517 -1.61 -12.29 -5.84
N ASP A 518 -2.01 -11.99 -7.08
CA ASP A 518 -3.02 -12.76 -7.80
C ASP A 518 -2.64 -14.25 -7.90
N ARG A 519 -1.38 -14.53 -8.21
CA ARG A 519 -0.86 -15.90 -8.31
C ARG A 519 -0.89 -16.63 -6.97
N LEU A 520 -0.51 -15.97 -5.86
CA LEU A 520 -0.54 -16.56 -4.52
C LEU A 520 -1.97 -16.88 -4.10
N PHE A 521 -2.89 -15.93 -4.25
CA PHE A 521 -4.32 -16.15 -4.00
C PHE A 521 -4.85 -17.38 -4.75
N ARG A 522 -4.66 -17.42 -6.07
CA ARG A 522 -5.09 -18.56 -6.89
C ARG A 522 -4.39 -19.86 -6.48
N ARG A 523 -3.12 -19.83 -6.07
CA ARG A 523 -2.41 -21.02 -5.59
C ARG A 523 -3.00 -21.58 -4.30
N HIS A 524 -3.46 -20.74 -3.36
CA HIS A 524 -4.20 -21.22 -2.18
C HIS A 524 -5.48 -21.96 -2.61
N LEU A 525 -6.25 -21.39 -3.54
CA LEU A 525 -7.46 -22.05 -4.06
C LEU A 525 -7.12 -23.37 -4.78
N MET A 526 -6.12 -23.38 -5.67
CA MET A 526 -5.68 -24.63 -6.33
C MET A 526 -5.22 -25.69 -5.33
N ASN A 527 -4.58 -25.29 -4.23
CA ASN A 527 -4.10 -26.20 -3.21
C ASN A 527 -5.25 -26.94 -2.52
N VAL A 528 -6.39 -26.27 -2.31
CA VAL A 528 -7.62 -26.90 -1.80
C VAL A 528 -8.04 -28.08 -2.67
N TYR A 529 -8.18 -27.87 -3.99
CA TYR A 529 -8.56 -28.94 -4.92
C TYR A 529 -7.54 -30.09 -4.93
N ARG A 530 -6.24 -29.77 -4.96
CA ARG A 530 -5.17 -30.78 -4.96
C ARG A 530 -5.18 -31.65 -3.70
N LEU A 531 -5.31 -31.04 -2.53
CA LEU A 531 -5.34 -31.76 -1.24
C LEU A 531 -6.58 -32.67 -1.11
N LEU A 532 -7.66 -32.34 -1.79
CA LEU A 532 -8.89 -33.14 -1.86
C LEU A 532 -8.85 -34.20 -2.97
N GLY A 533 -7.79 -34.26 -3.78
CA GLY A 533 -7.70 -35.15 -4.93
C GLY A 533 -8.67 -34.80 -6.07
N LEU A 534 -9.12 -33.55 -6.15
CA LEU A 534 -10.01 -33.05 -7.20
C LEU A 534 -9.21 -32.40 -8.33
N ASP A 535 -9.80 -32.39 -9.53
CA ASP A 535 -9.26 -31.61 -10.65
C ASP A 535 -9.36 -30.11 -10.34
N VAL A 536 -8.27 -29.38 -10.62
CA VAL A 536 -8.22 -27.93 -10.45
C VAL A 536 -9.03 -27.26 -11.58
N PRO A 537 -10.02 -26.41 -11.26
CA PRO A 537 -10.77 -25.67 -12.28
C PRO A 537 -9.88 -24.87 -13.21
N ARG A 538 -10.15 -24.92 -14.52
CA ARG A 538 -9.29 -24.34 -15.56
C ARG A 538 -9.10 -22.83 -15.36
N GLU A 539 -10.15 -22.15 -14.96
CA GLU A 539 -10.18 -20.72 -14.75
C GLU A 539 -9.25 -20.24 -13.62
N LEU A 540 -8.84 -21.10 -12.70
CA LEU A 540 -7.84 -20.74 -11.68
C LEU A 540 -6.44 -20.60 -12.29
N PHE A 541 -6.17 -21.19 -13.46
CA PHE A 541 -4.89 -21.03 -14.15
C PHE A 541 -4.77 -19.70 -14.88
N GLU A 542 -5.89 -18.99 -15.06
CA GLU A 542 -5.94 -17.68 -15.70
C GLU A 542 -5.85 -16.58 -14.63
N PRO A 543 -5.02 -15.52 -14.83
CA PRO A 543 -4.97 -14.40 -13.90
C PRO A 543 -6.32 -13.69 -13.77
N ILE A 544 -6.73 -13.36 -12.53
CA ILE A 544 -7.91 -12.52 -12.30
C ILE A 544 -7.54 -11.06 -12.60
N LYS A 545 -6.38 -10.63 -12.11
CA LYS A 545 -5.84 -9.29 -12.38
C LYS A 545 -5.54 -9.14 -13.87
N LYS A 546 -6.27 -8.26 -14.54
CA LYS A 546 -6.04 -7.95 -15.95
C LYS A 546 -4.88 -6.97 -16.09
N THR A 547 -3.99 -7.24 -17.04
CA THR A 547 -3.00 -6.25 -17.48
C THR A 547 -3.69 -5.19 -18.33
N THR A 548 -4.18 -4.14 -17.68
CA THR A 548 -4.56 -2.88 -18.33
C THR A 548 -3.28 -2.08 -18.58
N PRO A 549 -3.11 -1.34 -19.70
CA PRO A 549 -2.01 -0.39 -19.81
C PRO A 549 -2.10 0.59 -18.64
N ALA A 550 -1.09 0.62 -17.78
CA ALA A 550 -1.11 1.37 -16.52
C ALA A 550 -1.53 2.83 -16.73
N GLY A 551 -2.43 3.35 -15.88
CA GLY A 551 -2.75 4.78 -15.80
C GLY A 551 -4.00 5.28 -16.54
N LEU A 552 -4.76 4.48 -17.30
CA LEU A 552 -6.03 4.96 -17.91
C LEU A 552 -7.11 5.14 -16.83
N VAL A 553 -7.62 6.36 -16.64
CA VAL A 553 -8.70 6.68 -15.69
C VAL A 553 -10.07 6.66 -16.38
N ARG A 554 -10.17 7.24 -17.57
CA ARG A 554 -11.39 7.22 -18.39
C ARG A 554 -11.11 7.53 -19.85
N GLU A 555 -11.95 7.04 -20.74
CA GLU A 555 -11.97 7.42 -22.16
C GLU A 555 -12.84 8.68 -22.41
N PRO A 556 -12.67 9.39 -23.54
CA PRO A 556 -13.51 10.53 -23.90
C PRO A 556 -14.98 10.12 -24.03
N ALA A 557 -15.87 10.92 -23.42
CA ALA A 557 -17.32 10.64 -23.37
C ALA A 557 -18.13 11.48 -24.37
N ALA A 558 -17.57 12.57 -24.89
CA ALA A 558 -18.17 13.44 -25.90
C ALA A 558 -17.08 14.21 -26.68
N LEU A 559 -17.47 14.92 -27.74
CA LEU A 559 -16.57 15.83 -28.44
C LEU A 559 -16.25 17.04 -27.54
N ILE A 560 -15.00 17.55 -27.63
CA ILE A 560 -14.56 18.73 -26.88
C ILE A 560 -13.87 19.73 -27.81
N THR A 561 -14.06 21.03 -27.55
CA THR A 561 -13.35 22.12 -28.23
C THR A 561 -12.83 23.11 -27.19
N PRO A 562 -11.79 22.73 -26.40
CA PRO A 562 -11.24 23.57 -25.35
C PRO A 562 -10.54 24.81 -25.93
N GLN A 563 -10.50 25.91 -25.16
CA GLN A 563 -9.71 27.08 -25.52
C GLN A 563 -8.25 26.85 -25.13
N VAL A 564 -7.36 26.75 -26.13
CA VAL A 564 -5.92 26.54 -25.90
C VAL A 564 -5.28 27.83 -25.38
N ASN A 565 -5.27 28.00 -24.06
CA ASN A 565 -4.77 29.21 -23.38
C ASN A 565 -3.79 28.90 -22.22
N GLY A 566 -3.57 27.62 -21.90
CA GLY A 566 -2.63 27.18 -20.88
C GLY A 566 -3.23 27.19 -19.47
N ARG A 567 -4.54 27.36 -19.35
CA ARG A 567 -5.36 27.37 -18.13
C ARG A 567 -6.65 26.60 -18.36
N VAL A 568 -7.29 26.22 -17.26
CA VAL A 568 -8.66 25.69 -17.28
C VAL A 568 -9.53 26.74 -16.65
N ASP A 569 -10.03 27.63 -17.49
CA ASP A 569 -10.84 28.77 -17.05
C ASP A 569 -12.31 28.35 -16.84
N ASP A 570 -12.75 27.29 -17.52
CA ASP A 570 -14.06 26.65 -17.32
C ASP A 570 -13.90 25.14 -17.11
N TYR A 571 -14.46 24.65 -16.01
CA TYR A 571 -14.49 23.23 -15.63
C TYR A 571 -15.03 22.32 -16.75
N PHE A 572 -15.96 22.82 -17.57
CA PHE A 572 -16.61 22.03 -18.61
C PHE A 572 -15.74 21.75 -19.85
N GLU A 573 -14.67 22.52 -20.08
CA GLU A 573 -13.84 22.44 -21.31
C GLU A 573 -13.19 21.07 -21.51
N TRP A 574 -12.82 20.41 -20.41
CA TRP A 574 -12.16 19.10 -20.40
C TRP A 574 -13.00 18.02 -19.69
N LEU A 575 -14.24 18.32 -19.30
CA LEU A 575 -15.07 17.40 -18.51
C LEU A 575 -15.31 16.07 -19.22
N ALA A 576 -15.55 16.11 -20.53
CA ALA A 576 -15.80 14.93 -21.36
C ALA A 576 -14.53 14.31 -21.96
N ALA A 577 -13.34 14.81 -21.59
CA ALA A 577 -12.07 14.31 -22.10
C ALA A 577 -11.68 12.97 -21.45
N GLY A 578 -10.94 12.16 -22.21
CA GLY A 578 -10.21 11.02 -21.68
C GLY A 578 -9.08 11.51 -20.77
N LEU A 579 -8.78 10.72 -19.75
CA LEU A 579 -7.80 11.05 -18.73
C LEU A 579 -6.94 9.83 -18.43
N PHE A 580 -5.64 10.07 -18.44
CA PHE A 580 -4.64 9.19 -17.87
C PHE A 580 -4.00 9.83 -16.64
N ASP A 581 -3.91 9.06 -15.57
CA ASP A 581 -3.15 9.39 -14.38
C ASP A 581 -1.70 8.92 -14.57
N LEU A 582 -0.82 9.90 -14.80
CA LEU A 582 0.61 9.67 -14.94
C LEU A 582 1.32 9.53 -13.58
N SER A 583 0.66 9.91 -12.48
CA SER A 583 1.20 9.70 -11.12
C SER A 583 1.19 8.22 -10.72
N LYS A 584 0.30 7.42 -11.32
CA LYS A 584 0.16 5.97 -11.11
C LYS A 584 1.11 5.10 -11.94
N GLN A 585 1.85 5.69 -12.88
CA GLN A 585 2.89 4.99 -13.66
C GLN A 585 4.27 5.06 -13.02
N SER A 586 4.41 5.91 -12.00
CA SER A 586 5.49 5.82 -11.03
C SER A 586 5.14 4.68 -10.06
N SER A 587 6.10 3.83 -9.71
CA SER A 587 5.96 3.02 -8.47
C SER A 587 5.63 3.95 -7.30
N ALA A 588 5.14 3.42 -6.18
CA ALA A 588 4.90 4.19 -4.95
C ALA A 588 6.15 4.98 -4.44
N MET A 589 7.30 4.86 -5.11
CA MET A 589 8.60 5.42 -4.77
C MET A 589 9.12 6.52 -5.72
N HIS A 590 8.45 6.86 -6.83
CA HIS A 590 8.91 7.90 -7.78
C HIS A 590 7.96 9.11 -7.94
N ALA A 591 7.03 9.34 -6.99
CA ALA A 591 6.15 10.51 -7.01
C ALA A 591 6.91 11.85 -6.91
N ALA A 592 8.20 11.83 -6.59
CA ALA A 592 9.04 13.02 -6.43
C ALA A 592 9.65 13.57 -7.74
N GLU A 593 9.52 12.90 -8.89
CA GLU A 593 10.20 13.35 -10.14
C GLU A 593 9.35 13.27 -11.44
N SER A 594 8.01 13.27 -11.38
CA SER A 594 7.19 13.41 -12.60
C SER A 594 6.81 14.88 -12.84
N LEU A 595 7.32 15.48 -13.93
CA LEU A 595 6.94 16.82 -14.38
C LEU A 595 5.41 16.92 -14.59
N PHE A 596 4.81 15.84 -15.11
CA PHE A 596 3.37 15.73 -15.36
C PHE A 596 2.72 14.69 -14.43
N GLN A 597 1.51 15.01 -13.94
CA GLN A 597 0.65 14.16 -13.11
C GLN A 597 -0.51 13.58 -13.90
N SER A 598 -1.03 14.32 -14.88
CA SER A 598 -2.19 13.90 -15.66
C SER A 598 -2.01 14.21 -17.13
N PHE A 599 -2.52 13.32 -17.98
CA PHE A 599 -2.56 13.46 -19.42
C PHE A 599 -4.01 13.33 -19.90
N PHE A 600 -4.58 14.45 -20.33
CA PHE A 600 -5.90 14.50 -20.92
C PHE A 600 -5.83 14.44 -22.44
N TYR A 601 -6.84 13.82 -23.04
CA TYR A 601 -7.02 13.86 -24.49
C TYR A 601 -8.50 13.91 -24.87
N GLY A 602 -8.79 14.53 -26.00
CA GLY A 602 -10.14 14.58 -26.57
C GLY A 602 -10.08 15.16 -27.97
N PHE A 603 -11.21 15.24 -28.67
CA PHE A 603 -11.23 15.65 -30.06
C PHE A 603 -12.57 16.30 -30.42
N ASP A 604 -12.53 17.16 -31.45
CA ASP A 604 -13.73 17.59 -32.19
C ASP A 604 -13.65 17.10 -33.64
N GLN A 605 -14.47 17.67 -34.53
CA GLN A 605 -14.49 17.29 -35.95
C GLN A 605 -13.21 17.67 -36.72
N LYS A 606 -12.35 18.52 -36.16
CA LYS A 606 -11.20 19.11 -36.86
C LYS A 606 -9.87 18.86 -36.16
N ASN A 607 -9.85 18.78 -34.84
CA ASN A 607 -8.64 18.75 -34.04
C ASN A 607 -8.64 17.63 -33.00
N LEU A 608 -7.45 17.14 -32.72
CA LEU A 608 -7.13 16.32 -31.55
C LEU A 608 -6.47 17.24 -30.51
N TYR A 609 -6.98 17.20 -29.30
CA TYR A 609 -6.57 18.02 -28.17
C TYR A 609 -5.84 17.19 -27.13
N PHE A 610 -4.81 17.78 -26.54
CA PHE A 610 -4.06 17.23 -25.43
C PHE A 610 -3.91 18.27 -24.32
N ARG A 611 -3.93 17.81 -23.07
CA ARG A 611 -3.62 18.65 -21.91
C ARG A 611 -2.72 17.89 -20.93
N LEU A 612 -1.68 18.57 -20.47
CA LEU A 612 -0.72 18.05 -19.52
C LEU A 612 -0.75 18.89 -18.25
N ASP A 613 -1.03 18.22 -17.13
CA ASP A 613 -1.08 18.87 -15.82
C ASP A 613 0.18 18.56 -15.02
N SER A 614 0.70 19.58 -14.34
CA SER A 614 1.86 19.47 -13.45
C SER A 614 1.51 19.83 -11.99
N PRO A 615 2.28 19.36 -11.00
CA PRO A 615 2.04 19.67 -9.58
C PRO A 615 2.11 21.19 -9.30
N ALA A 616 3.06 21.87 -9.95
CA ALA A 616 3.27 23.32 -9.92
C ALA A 616 2.88 23.96 -11.25
N ARG A 617 3.00 25.30 -11.37
CA ARG A 617 2.74 25.97 -12.66
C ARG A 617 3.80 25.54 -13.66
N LEU A 618 3.39 25.14 -14.85
CA LEU A 618 4.33 24.64 -15.84
C LEU A 618 5.36 25.70 -16.27
N THR A 619 4.98 26.98 -16.26
CA THR A 619 5.89 28.13 -16.45
C THR A 619 6.96 28.29 -15.36
N GLU A 620 6.75 27.72 -14.17
CA GLU A 620 7.74 27.70 -13.09
C GLU A 620 8.66 26.48 -13.18
N LEU A 621 8.22 25.43 -13.88
CA LEU A 621 8.93 24.15 -14.00
C LEU A 621 9.78 24.04 -15.26
N LEU A 622 9.37 24.70 -16.36
CA LEU A 622 10.09 24.70 -17.63
C LEU A 622 11.09 25.86 -17.73
N GLN A 623 12.24 25.59 -18.36
CA GLN A 623 13.25 26.59 -18.71
C GLN A 623 12.98 27.17 -20.12
N PRO A 624 13.48 28.37 -20.45
CA PRO A 624 13.24 29.00 -21.75
C PRO A 624 13.73 28.18 -22.97
N ASP A 625 14.73 27.33 -22.77
CA ASP A 625 15.33 26.44 -23.77
C ASP A 625 14.79 25.00 -23.72
N ASP A 626 13.79 24.73 -22.86
CA ASP A 626 13.10 23.44 -22.84
C ASP A 626 12.21 23.27 -24.07
N GLU A 627 12.26 22.07 -24.66
CA GLU A 627 11.36 21.66 -25.72
C GLU A 627 10.57 20.41 -25.30
N LEU A 628 9.23 20.48 -25.40
CA LEU A 628 8.35 19.34 -25.25
C LEU A 628 8.02 18.77 -26.62
N HIS A 629 8.43 17.54 -26.90
CA HIS A 629 8.13 16.83 -28.15
C HIS A 629 6.90 15.95 -27.94
N LEU A 630 5.75 16.42 -28.43
CA LEU A 630 4.53 15.61 -28.45
C LEU A 630 4.58 14.67 -29.66
N ASN A 631 4.73 13.37 -29.39
CA ASN A 631 4.80 12.32 -30.39
C ASN A 631 3.45 11.59 -30.48
N VAL A 632 2.93 11.45 -31.70
CA VAL A 632 1.68 10.74 -31.99
C VAL A 632 1.93 9.70 -33.08
N VAL A 633 1.57 8.44 -32.82
CA VAL A 633 1.75 7.33 -33.77
C VAL A 633 0.39 6.73 -34.12
N THR A 634 0.08 6.72 -35.42
CA THR A 634 -1.12 6.12 -36.00
C THR A 634 -0.72 5.17 -37.13
N GLY A 635 -1.17 5.39 -38.37
CA GLY A 635 -0.59 4.84 -39.59
C GLY A 635 0.71 5.51 -40.03
N GLY A 636 1.27 6.40 -39.21
CA GLY A 636 2.58 7.04 -39.37
C GLY A 636 3.02 7.72 -38.07
N GLU A 637 4.29 8.12 -37.98
CA GLU A 637 4.84 8.86 -36.84
C GLU A 637 4.74 10.37 -37.07
N PHE A 638 4.15 11.08 -36.11
CA PHE A 638 3.97 12.53 -36.11
C PHE A 638 4.60 13.15 -34.86
N ARG A 639 5.10 14.36 -34.99
CA ARG A 639 5.70 15.11 -33.88
C ARG A 639 5.36 16.59 -33.95
N LEU A 640 5.09 17.18 -32.79
CA LEU A 640 5.00 18.63 -32.60
C LEU A 640 6.04 19.06 -31.56
N ASP A 641 6.90 20.01 -31.95
CA ASP A 641 7.95 20.55 -31.09
C ASP A 641 7.40 21.80 -30.40
N ILE A 642 7.10 21.68 -29.11
CA ILE A 642 6.43 22.68 -28.28
C ILE A 642 7.49 23.42 -27.46
N THR A 643 7.51 24.74 -27.56
CA THR A 643 8.43 25.59 -26.79
C THR A 643 7.66 26.64 -25.97
N PRO A 644 8.13 27.01 -24.76
CA PRO A 644 7.47 28.03 -23.94
C PRO A 644 7.37 29.41 -24.61
N ALA A 645 8.26 29.71 -25.56
CA ALA A 645 8.34 31.01 -26.23
C ALA A 645 7.39 31.17 -27.44
N ALA A 646 6.75 30.09 -27.89
CA ALA A 646 5.87 30.09 -29.06
C ALA A 646 4.46 29.62 -28.71
N THR A 647 3.51 29.85 -29.62
CA THR A 647 2.10 29.45 -29.48
C THR A 647 1.63 28.54 -30.61
N GLY A 648 2.56 28.08 -31.47
CA GLY A 648 2.23 27.20 -32.58
C GLY A 648 3.41 26.92 -33.51
N GLY A 649 3.36 25.79 -34.19
CA GLY A 649 4.48 25.24 -34.95
C GLY A 649 4.02 24.25 -36.03
N PRO A 650 4.91 23.88 -36.97
CA PRO A 650 4.58 22.89 -38.00
C PRO A 650 4.37 21.51 -37.36
N LEU A 651 3.28 20.82 -37.74
CA LEU A 651 3.14 19.41 -37.43
C LEU A 651 4.01 18.60 -38.38
N LEU A 652 4.93 17.81 -37.84
CA LEU A 652 5.91 17.03 -38.59
C LEU A 652 5.42 15.59 -38.75
N ARG A 653 5.75 14.95 -39.88
CA ARG A 653 5.56 13.52 -40.14
C ARG A 653 6.90 12.91 -40.52
N ARG A 654 7.20 11.72 -40.00
CA ARG A 654 8.44 11.00 -40.33
C ARG A 654 8.32 10.32 -41.69
N GLY A 655 9.30 10.54 -42.56
CA GLY A 655 9.46 9.91 -43.87
C GLY A 655 10.94 9.76 -44.21
N ASP A 656 11.35 8.61 -44.77
CA ASP A 656 12.74 8.32 -45.15
C ASP A 656 13.79 8.55 -44.04
N GLY A 657 13.38 8.38 -42.78
CA GLY A 657 14.22 8.60 -41.60
C GLY A 657 14.33 10.06 -41.15
N THR A 658 13.73 11.00 -41.87
CA THR A 658 13.73 12.45 -41.57
C THR A 658 12.33 13.00 -41.28
N TRP A 659 12.26 14.14 -40.61
CA TRP A 659 11.01 14.83 -40.31
C TRP A 659 10.64 15.80 -41.43
N HIS A 660 9.44 15.67 -41.97
CA HIS A 660 8.89 16.54 -43.00
C HIS A 660 7.64 17.25 -42.49
N THR A 661 7.45 18.51 -42.88
CA THR A 661 6.20 19.22 -42.55
C THR A 661 5.00 18.60 -43.25
N THR A 662 3.90 18.44 -42.52
CA THR A 662 2.60 17.99 -43.06
C THR A 662 1.85 19.10 -43.81
N GLY A 663 2.36 20.34 -43.79
CA GLY A 663 1.63 21.53 -44.24
C GLY A 663 0.57 22.02 -43.24
N SER A 664 0.33 21.27 -42.15
CA SER A 664 -0.55 21.66 -41.05
C SER A 664 0.24 22.25 -39.89
N ARG A 665 -0.43 23.07 -39.06
CA ARG A 665 0.19 23.68 -37.87
C ARG A 665 -0.58 23.25 -36.62
N GLY A 666 0.17 22.86 -35.59
CA GLY A 666 -0.36 22.71 -34.24
C GLY A 666 -0.32 24.04 -33.49
N VAL A 667 -1.23 24.22 -32.54
CA VAL A 667 -1.32 25.39 -31.66
C VAL A 667 -1.18 24.90 -30.23
N TRP A 668 -0.47 25.64 -29.38
CA TRP A 668 -0.34 25.32 -27.97
C TRP A 668 -0.26 26.58 -27.11
N ALA A 669 -0.50 26.40 -25.82
CA ALA A 669 -0.28 27.41 -24.80
C ALA A 669 0.26 26.74 -23.54
N ILE A 670 1.19 27.43 -22.87
CA ILE A 670 1.80 27.00 -21.62
C ILE A 670 1.61 28.12 -20.59
N ASP A 671 0.87 27.82 -19.52
CA ASP A 671 0.84 28.65 -18.32
C ASP A 671 0.81 27.79 -17.05
N ARG A 672 -0.36 27.54 -16.45
CA ARG A 672 -0.50 26.58 -15.34
C ARG A 672 -0.31 25.16 -15.84
N ILE A 673 -0.83 24.87 -17.03
CA ILE A 673 -0.83 23.59 -17.73
C ILE A 673 -0.27 23.78 -19.15
N CYS A 674 -0.01 22.69 -19.87
CA CYS A 674 0.21 22.73 -21.31
C CYS A 674 -1.04 22.22 -22.02
N GLU A 675 -1.58 23.02 -22.94
CA GLU A 675 -2.67 22.62 -23.82
C GLU A 675 -2.20 22.64 -25.28
N VAL A 676 -2.61 21.65 -26.05
CA VAL A 676 -2.19 21.48 -27.44
C VAL A 676 -3.38 21.09 -28.30
N ALA A 677 -3.48 21.70 -29.49
CA ALA A 677 -4.39 21.31 -30.55
C ALA A 677 -3.60 20.95 -31.81
N ILE A 678 -3.83 19.76 -32.36
CA ILE A 678 -3.29 19.33 -33.66
C ILE A 678 -4.41 19.00 -34.64
N PRO A 679 -4.31 19.40 -35.93
CA PRO A 679 -5.32 19.05 -36.92
C PRO A 679 -5.41 17.53 -37.15
N LEU A 680 -6.64 17.00 -37.22
CA LEU A 680 -6.91 15.56 -37.44
C LEU A 680 -6.61 15.11 -38.87
N ALA A 681 -6.89 15.96 -39.86
CA ALA A 681 -6.77 15.63 -41.29
C ALA A 681 -5.42 14.98 -41.69
N PRO A 682 -4.24 15.49 -41.28
CA PRO A 682 -2.96 14.87 -41.61
C PRO A 682 -2.69 13.52 -40.91
N LEU A 683 -3.41 13.22 -39.81
CA LEU A 683 -3.18 12.01 -39.00
C LEU A 683 -3.81 10.75 -39.61
N GLY A 684 -4.78 10.90 -40.52
CA GLY A 684 -5.48 9.78 -41.16
C GLY A 684 -6.17 8.83 -40.17
N LEU A 685 -6.72 9.38 -39.08
CA LEU A 685 -7.41 8.60 -38.05
C LEU A 685 -8.81 8.20 -38.48
N GLU A 686 -9.04 6.90 -38.61
CA GLU A 686 -10.37 6.33 -38.89
C GLU A 686 -11.21 6.24 -37.61
N PRO A 687 -12.55 6.41 -37.68
CA PRO A 687 -13.44 6.18 -36.54
C PRO A 687 -13.24 4.81 -35.91
N ARG A 688 -13.31 4.74 -34.57
CA ARG A 688 -12.96 3.56 -33.74
C ARG A 688 -11.51 3.10 -33.88
N GLY A 689 -10.64 3.96 -34.41
CA GLY A 689 -9.21 3.76 -34.48
C GLY A 689 -8.52 3.93 -33.13
N LYS A 690 -7.24 3.58 -33.11
CA LYS A 690 -6.36 3.79 -31.95
C LYS A 690 -5.12 4.55 -32.38
N LEU A 691 -4.58 5.35 -31.47
CA LEU A 691 -3.30 6.02 -31.62
C LEU A 691 -2.44 5.83 -30.39
N PHE A 692 -1.13 5.99 -30.55
CA PHE A 692 -0.20 6.06 -29.43
C PHE A 692 0.27 7.51 -29.24
N ALA A 693 0.36 7.97 -27.99
CA ALA A 693 0.88 9.30 -27.67
C ALA A 693 1.95 9.26 -26.57
N SER A 694 2.98 10.09 -26.69
CA SER A 694 3.94 10.34 -25.61
C SER A 694 4.53 11.74 -25.73
N VAL A 695 4.96 12.30 -24.61
CA VAL A 695 5.63 13.60 -24.56
C VAL A 695 7.04 13.40 -24.03
N THR A 696 8.03 13.95 -24.74
CA THR A 696 9.43 13.94 -24.32
C THR A 696 9.88 15.36 -24.02
N LEU A 697 10.47 15.61 -22.86
CA LEU A 697 11.16 16.88 -22.57
C LEU A 697 12.61 16.75 -22.98
N THR A 698 13.10 17.69 -23.78
CA THR A 698 14.52 17.86 -24.07
C THR A 698 15.02 19.21 -23.57
N ARG A 699 16.23 19.23 -23.00
CA ARG A 699 16.92 20.44 -22.53
C ARG A 699 18.33 20.46 -23.12
N GLY A 700 18.69 21.53 -23.82
CA GLY A 700 19.99 21.62 -24.51
C GLY A 700 20.25 20.51 -25.53
N GLY A 701 19.19 19.87 -26.07
CA GLY A 701 19.28 18.74 -27.01
C GLY A 701 19.42 17.36 -26.37
N GLU A 702 19.46 17.26 -25.03
CA GLU A 702 19.43 15.99 -24.30
C GLU A 702 18.01 15.69 -23.79
N GLU A 703 17.60 14.42 -23.84
CA GLU A 703 16.33 13.95 -23.31
C GLU A 703 16.35 13.95 -21.77
N PHE A 704 15.52 14.79 -21.17
CA PHE A 704 15.41 14.96 -19.72
C PHE A 704 14.34 14.06 -19.10
N GLY A 705 13.32 13.69 -19.87
CA GLY A 705 12.27 12.77 -19.43
C GLY A 705 11.23 12.51 -20.50
N ARG A 706 10.52 11.39 -20.35
CA ARG A 706 9.43 10.98 -21.24
C ARG A 706 8.22 10.56 -20.44
N TRP A 707 7.04 10.95 -20.92
CA TRP A 707 5.76 10.63 -20.31
C TRP A 707 4.82 9.99 -21.33
N PRO A 708 4.34 8.76 -21.05
CA PRO A 708 4.81 7.82 -20.02
C PRO A 708 6.29 7.43 -20.16
N ALA A 709 6.91 7.01 -19.07
CA ALA A 709 8.32 6.58 -19.06
C ALA A 709 8.54 5.26 -19.83
N ASP A 710 7.64 4.29 -19.66
CA ASP A 710 7.85 2.92 -20.18
C ASP A 710 7.33 2.73 -21.61
N ALA A 711 6.11 3.19 -21.91
CA ALA A 711 5.44 2.95 -23.18
C ALA A 711 4.44 4.06 -23.51
N PRO A 712 4.27 4.45 -24.79
CA PRO A 712 3.33 5.51 -25.14
C PRO A 712 1.89 5.10 -24.79
N LEU A 713 1.07 6.09 -24.45
CA LEU A 713 -0.34 5.92 -24.11
C LEU A 713 -1.11 5.41 -25.32
N LEU A 714 -1.88 4.34 -25.15
CA LEU A 714 -2.83 3.87 -26.16
C LEU A 714 -4.14 4.65 -26.01
N LEU A 715 -4.44 5.56 -26.94
CA LEU A 715 -5.63 6.38 -26.93
C LEU A 715 -6.65 5.86 -27.95
N ALA A 716 -7.91 5.72 -27.52
CA ALA A 716 -9.02 5.37 -28.39
C ALA A 716 -9.58 6.63 -29.08
N TYR A 717 -9.76 6.57 -30.40
CA TYR A 717 -10.44 7.61 -31.19
C TYR A 717 -11.77 7.07 -31.69
N ALA A 718 -12.86 7.42 -31.01
CA ALA A 718 -14.20 6.96 -31.36
C ALA A 718 -14.70 7.53 -32.70
N GLY A 719 -14.23 8.72 -33.09
CA GLY A 719 -14.66 9.42 -34.29
C GLY A 719 -15.77 10.45 -34.03
N PRO A 720 -16.23 11.17 -35.08
CA PRO A 720 -17.19 12.27 -34.95
C PRO A 720 -18.60 11.83 -34.50
N GLU A 721 -18.87 10.52 -34.47
CA GLU A 721 -20.15 9.94 -34.06
C GLU A 721 -20.21 9.60 -32.55
N LEU A 722 -19.18 9.95 -31.77
CA LEU A 722 -19.11 9.69 -30.32
C LEU A 722 -20.36 10.16 -29.55
N GLU A 723 -21.01 11.23 -30.00
CA GLU A 723 -22.25 11.74 -29.38
C GLU A 723 -23.49 10.87 -29.65
N ILE A 724 -23.46 10.04 -30.70
CA ILE A 724 -24.60 9.21 -31.14
C ILE A 724 -24.68 7.90 -30.32
N ASP A 725 -23.55 7.35 -29.89
CA ASP A 725 -23.48 6.08 -29.13
C ASP A 725 -23.92 6.23 -27.65
N ASN A 726 -24.01 7.46 -27.11
CA ASN A 726 -24.42 7.75 -25.72
C ASN A 726 -25.90 8.19 -25.57
N TRP A 727 -26.70 8.16 -26.64
CA TRP A 727 -28.12 8.58 -26.67
C TRP A 727 -29.11 7.43 -26.93
N MET A 728 -28.85 6.22 -26.41
CA MET A 728 -29.90 5.23 -26.20
C MET A 728 -30.14 5.04 -24.70
N ILE A 729 -31.10 5.83 -24.18
CA ILE A 729 -31.78 5.59 -22.90
C ILE A 729 -32.81 4.48 -23.09
#